data_AF-A0A9Y4N1E3-F1
#
_entry.id   AF-A0A9Y4N1E3-F1
#
_cell.length_a   1.000
_cell.length_b   1.000
_cell.length_c   1.000
_cell.angle_alpha   90.00
_cell.angle_beta   90.00
_cell.angle_gamma   90.00
#
_symmetry.space_group_name_H-M   'P 1'
#
loop_
_entity.id
_entity.type
_entity.pdbx_description
1 polymer ?
#
loop_
_entity_poly.entity_id
_entity_poly.type
_entity_poly.pdbx_seq_one_letter_code
_entity_poly.pdbx_strand_id
1 'polypeptide(L)'
;MLGSDDFFYVGGSPSTADLPGSPVSNNFMGCLKEVVYKNNDVRLELSRLAKQGDPKMKVSGVVSFKCESVATLDPVTFDTPESFVALSKWTAKKAGSISFDFRTTEPNGLMLFSHGKPRQQQRKDPRTPPTVKVDFFAIEMLDGHLYLLLDMGSGTTKTKAIDRKVNDGEWYHVDFQRDGRSGTISVNSVRTAYTAPGDSEILDLDDTLYLGGLPEDRAGLIFPTEVWTALLNYGYVGCIRDLFVDGQSKDIRRLAEAQRAVGVKPSCSREPPKQCLSNPCQHNGICREGWNRYVCDCSGTGYLGRSCERDATILSYDGSKFMKVQLPVAMHTEAEDVSLRFRSQRAYGVLMATTSRNSADTLRLELDGGRVRLTVNLDCIRINCTASKGPETIFAGSGLNDNEWHTVRVVRRGKSLKLTVDDLQPVEGQMAGDHTQLEFHNVETGIVTEKRFMPAVPSNFIGHLQGLTLNGMPYIDLCKNGDIDYCELNAVIGYKSIVADPVTFRSRSSFVTLPTLQAYYSMHLFMQFKTTSPDGLILFNRGDGNDFIVIELVKGYLHYISDLGNGAHLIKGNSNSPLNDNHWHNVHISRDTNNLHTVKIDTKVTTQTTMGAKNLDLKGDLYIGGVSKEMYRDLPKLVHSREGFQGCLATVDLNGRLPDLLADALATMGQVERGCEGPSTTCQEDSCSNQGVCLQQWEGFTCDCSMTSYAGPLCNDAGTTYIFGRDGGVVYYTWPPNERPSTRADRLALGFSTQQKHAILLRVDSASGLGDYLQLQIDKGNIRVVFNVGTDDINIEESSKFVNDGKYHIIRFTRSGGNATLQLDDLPVIERYPSGRQLTIFNSQTTVRVGGGERGAAMFQGQLSGLYYNGLRILNMAAEGHPHIRVEGSARLVGDMPSSSITPQSSAAAGGNRSDSAPSISDITTTTATNRKQGATQQSADDLLVASAECPSDDEDIDPCDPSSARPPLPDIKVISGPSEVVRESSSTTGMVVGIVAAAALCILILLYAMYKYRNRDEGSYHVDESRNYISNSATQPNGSAKDKPLGIAKISKNKKNKDKEYYV
;
A
#
# COMPACT_ATOMS: atom_id res chain seq x y z
N MET A 1 -23.85 -13.42 -65.01
CA MET A 1 -23.18 -14.71 -64.81
C MET A 1 -21.79 -14.41 -64.27
N LEU A 2 -21.38 -15.08 -63.20
CA LEU A 2 -19.98 -15.21 -62.80
C LEU A 2 -19.66 -16.70 -62.88
N GLY A 3 -18.52 -17.08 -63.46
CA GLY A 3 -18.01 -18.44 -63.39
C GLY A 3 -17.60 -18.75 -61.95
N SER A 4 -18.04 -19.88 -61.42
CA SER A 4 -17.60 -20.39 -60.11
C SER A 4 -16.63 -21.54 -60.40
N ASP A 5 -15.43 -21.16 -60.85
CA ASP A 5 -14.44 -22.10 -61.39
C ASP A 5 -13.59 -22.75 -60.28
N ASP A 6 -13.76 -22.31 -59.02
CA ASP A 6 -13.04 -22.78 -57.83
C ASP A 6 -13.69 -24.04 -57.18
N PHE A 7 -14.71 -23.88 -56.32
CA PHE A 7 -15.21 -24.97 -55.46
C PHE A 7 -16.73 -24.92 -55.18
N PHE A 8 -17.35 -26.10 -55.13
CA PHE A 8 -18.68 -26.31 -54.56
C PHE A 8 -18.57 -26.75 -53.09
N TYR A 9 -19.01 -25.88 -52.17
CA TYR A 9 -19.10 -26.19 -50.73
C TYR A 9 -20.48 -26.74 -50.37
N VAL A 10 -20.53 -27.76 -49.50
CA VAL A 10 -21.77 -28.41 -49.03
C VAL A 10 -21.65 -28.69 -47.54
N GLY A 11 -22.59 -28.18 -46.74
CA GLY A 11 -22.57 -28.30 -45.27
C GLY A 11 -21.52 -27.43 -44.56
N GLY A 12 -20.51 -26.93 -45.27
CA GLY A 12 -19.50 -26.05 -44.69
C GLY A 12 -18.36 -25.72 -45.65
N SER A 13 -17.47 -24.83 -45.22
CA SER A 13 -16.24 -24.44 -45.93
C SER A 13 -15.08 -24.24 -44.94
N PRO A 14 -13.82 -24.14 -45.42
CA PRO A 14 -12.66 -23.87 -44.55
C PRO A 14 -12.74 -22.53 -43.80
N SER A 15 -13.46 -21.56 -44.36
CA SER A 15 -13.92 -20.32 -43.72
C SER A 15 -15.23 -19.93 -44.41
N THR A 16 -16.33 -19.85 -43.66
CA THR A 16 -17.66 -19.54 -44.23
C THR A 16 -17.95 -18.05 -44.23
N ALA A 17 -17.26 -17.27 -43.38
CA ALA A 17 -17.26 -15.81 -43.42
C ALA A 17 -16.65 -15.24 -44.72
N ASP A 18 -15.64 -15.92 -45.28
CA ASP A 18 -14.91 -15.46 -46.49
C ASP A 18 -15.71 -15.69 -47.79
N LEU A 19 -16.86 -16.37 -47.73
CA LEU A 19 -17.69 -16.65 -48.90
C LEU A 19 -18.51 -15.42 -49.32
N PRO A 20 -18.35 -14.89 -50.55
CA PRO A 20 -19.04 -13.67 -50.99
C PRO A 20 -20.55 -13.75 -50.85
N GLY A 21 -21.12 -12.86 -50.01
CA GLY A 21 -22.56 -12.78 -49.76
C GLY A 21 -23.08 -13.75 -48.69
N SER A 22 -22.23 -14.48 -47.96
CA SER A 22 -22.69 -15.29 -46.82
C SER A 22 -23.28 -14.39 -45.70
N PRO A 23 -24.48 -14.70 -45.18
CA PRO A 23 -25.04 -14.04 -44.00
C PRO A 23 -24.58 -14.67 -42.68
N VAL A 24 -23.79 -15.75 -42.72
CA VAL A 24 -23.37 -16.54 -41.55
C VAL A 24 -21.91 -16.98 -41.64
N SER A 25 -21.25 -17.11 -40.48
CA SER A 25 -19.88 -17.64 -40.34
C SER A 25 -19.80 -19.13 -40.00
N ASN A 26 -20.91 -19.76 -39.61
CA ASN A 26 -20.96 -21.10 -39.04
C ASN A 26 -21.13 -22.22 -40.08
N ASN A 27 -20.48 -23.36 -39.85
CA ASN A 27 -20.74 -24.60 -40.59
C ASN A 27 -22.06 -25.25 -40.13
N PHE A 28 -22.68 -26.06 -41.01
CA PHE A 28 -23.98 -26.68 -40.75
C PHE A 28 -23.89 -27.87 -39.81
N MET A 29 -24.56 -27.77 -38.65
CA MET A 29 -24.78 -28.87 -37.72
C MET A 29 -26.15 -29.51 -37.96
N GLY A 30 -26.18 -30.60 -38.73
CA GLY A 30 -27.41 -31.34 -39.04
C GLY A 30 -27.25 -32.38 -40.14
N CYS A 31 -28.35 -33.01 -40.55
CA CYS A 31 -28.39 -33.93 -41.68
C CYS A 31 -28.75 -33.22 -42.99
N LEU A 32 -27.84 -33.21 -43.97
CA LEU A 32 -28.17 -32.86 -45.36
C LEU A 32 -28.50 -34.14 -46.15
N LYS A 33 -29.59 -34.10 -46.93
CA LYS A 33 -29.99 -35.18 -47.83
C LYS A 33 -30.23 -34.66 -49.24
N GLU A 34 -30.02 -35.52 -50.23
CA GLU A 34 -30.45 -35.31 -51.62
C GLU A 34 -29.98 -33.96 -52.23
N VAL A 35 -28.78 -33.51 -51.86
CA VAL A 35 -28.20 -32.26 -52.37
C VAL A 35 -27.84 -32.45 -53.84
N VAL A 36 -28.54 -31.72 -54.71
CA VAL A 36 -28.34 -31.72 -56.16
C VAL A 36 -28.26 -30.28 -56.67
N TYR A 37 -27.19 -29.97 -57.40
CA TYR A 37 -27.12 -28.78 -58.25
C TYR A 37 -27.51 -29.16 -59.68
N LYS A 38 -28.31 -28.33 -60.36
CA LYS A 38 -28.66 -28.51 -61.77
C LYS A 38 -28.70 -27.15 -62.48
N ASN A 39 -28.08 -27.06 -63.65
CA ASN A 39 -28.31 -26.01 -64.64
C ASN A 39 -28.83 -26.65 -65.96
N ASN A 40 -28.68 -25.96 -67.09
CA ASN A 40 -29.17 -26.47 -68.38
C ASN A 40 -28.33 -27.65 -68.90
N ASP A 41 -27.04 -27.67 -68.59
CA ASP A 41 -26.03 -28.52 -69.22
C ASP A 41 -25.52 -29.64 -68.30
N VAL A 42 -25.61 -29.43 -66.98
CA VAL A 42 -25.01 -30.28 -65.94
C VAL A 42 -25.97 -30.52 -64.77
N ARG A 43 -25.99 -31.76 -64.27
CA ARG A 43 -26.63 -32.16 -62.99
C ARG A 43 -25.59 -32.81 -62.09
N LEU A 44 -25.24 -32.15 -60.98
CA LEU A 44 -24.30 -32.64 -59.98
C LEU A 44 -25.07 -33.15 -58.76
N GLU A 45 -25.07 -34.46 -58.55
CA GLU A 45 -25.75 -35.11 -57.42
C GLU A 45 -24.80 -35.21 -56.21
N LEU A 46 -24.45 -34.06 -55.65
CA LEU A 46 -23.36 -33.89 -54.67
C LEU A 46 -23.42 -34.89 -53.51
N SER A 47 -24.61 -35.16 -52.93
CA SER A 47 -24.76 -36.19 -51.88
C SER A 47 -24.43 -37.62 -52.34
N ARG A 48 -24.72 -37.97 -53.61
CA ARG A 48 -24.39 -39.28 -54.17
C ARG A 48 -22.89 -39.37 -54.50
N LEU A 49 -22.33 -38.33 -55.11
CA LEU A 49 -20.92 -38.25 -55.47
C LEU A 49 -20.00 -38.34 -54.24
N ALA A 50 -20.36 -37.67 -53.15
CA ALA A 50 -19.66 -37.79 -51.86
C ALA A 50 -19.72 -39.20 -51.27
N LYS A 51 -20.89 -39.85 -51.32
CA LYS A 51 -21.06 -41.22 -50.79
C LYS A 51 -20.38 -42.30 -51.65
N GLN A 52 -20.15 -42.02 -52.94
CA GLN A 52 -19.51 -42.95 -53.88
C GLN A 52 -18.00 -42.71 -54.06
N GLY A 53 -17.44 -41.61 -53.56
CA GLY A 53 -16.02 -41.29 -53.68
C GLY A 53 -15.63 -40.84 -55.09
N ASP A 54 -16.40 -39.93 -55.70
CA ASP A 54 -16.04 -39.33 -57.00
C ASP A 54 -14.67 -38.60 -56.91
N PRO A 55 -13.76 -38.76 -57.89
CA PRO A 55 -12.42 -38.17 -57.83
C PRO A 55 -12.38 -36.63 -57.87
N LYS A 56 -13.50 -35.96 -58.20
CA LYS A 56 -13.65 -34.49 -58.07
C LYS A 56 -14.25 -34.04 -56.74
N MET A 57 -14.57 -34.98 -55.84
CA MET A 57 -15.20 -34.72 -54.55
C MET A 57 -14.21 -34.94 -53.40
N LYS A 58 -14.08 -33.96 -52.51
CA LYS A 58 -13.23 -34.05 -51.30
C LYS A 58 -14.07 -33.91 -50.05
N VAL A 59 -14.20 -35.00 -49.29
CA VAL A 59 -14.77 -34.97 -47.94
C VAL A 59 -13.70 -34.48 -46.96
N SER A 60 -14.07 -33.58 -46.05
CA SER A 60 -13.18 -33.04 -45.02
C SER A 60 -13.81 -33.22 -43.64
N GLY A 61 -13.02 -33.61 -42.63
CA GLY A 61 -13.53 -33.99 -41.31
C GLY A 61 -14.22 -35.36 -41.28
N VAL A 62 -14.90 -35.65 -40.18
CA VAL A 62 -15.62 -36.92 -39.96
C VAL A 62 -17.07 -36.75 -40.39
N VAL A 63 -17.47 -37.43 -41.46
CA VAL A 63 -18.83 -37.36 -42.02
C VAL A 63 -19.47 -38.75 -42.03
N SER A 64 -20.58 -38.93 -41.30
CA SER A 64 -21.41 -40.13 -41.43
C SER A 64 -22.34 -40.03 -42.64
N PHE A 65 -22.42 -41.09 -43.45
CA PHE A 65 -23.37 -41.21 -44.56
C PHE A 65 -24.72 -41.81 -44.14
N LYS A 66 -25.10 -41.56 -42.88
CA LYS A 66 -26.41 -41.82 -42.24
C LYS A 66 -26.84 -40.54 -41.54
N CYS A 67 -28.14 -40.31 -41.40
CA CYS A 67 -28.62 -39.26 -40.51
C CYS A 67 -28.61 -39.76 -39.07
N GLU A 68 -27.77 -39.15 -38.25
CA GLU A 68 -27.62 -39.42 -36.81
C GLU A 68 -28.08 -38.18 -36.03
N SER A 69 -28.54 -38.38 -34.80
CA SER A 69 -28.95 -37.26 -33.94
C SER A 69 -27.73 -36.43 -33.54
N VAL A 70 -27.60 -35.23 -34.12
CA VAL A 70 -26.56 -34.27 -33.73
C VAL A 70 -26.78 -33.87 -32.27
N ALA A 71 -25.73 -33.94 -31.46
CA ALA A 71 -25.79 -33.55 -30.06
C ALA A 71 -26.05 -32.05 -29.93
N THR A 72 -26.92 -31.67 -28.99
CA THR A 72 -27.07 -30.28 -28.56
C THR A 72 -25.79 -29.82 -27.85
N LEU A 73 -25.33 -28.61 -28.17
CA LEU A 73 -24.24 -27.95 -27.44
C LEU A 73 -24.84 -27.33 -26.19
N ASP A 74 -24.99 -28.16 -25.15
CA ASP A 74 -25.73 -27.78 -23.95
C ASP A 74 -25.09 -26.53 -23.27
N PRO A 75 -25.91 -25.55 -22.87
CA PRO A 75 -25.44 -24.24 -22.44
C PRO A 75 -24.73 -24.31 -21.08
N VAL A 76 -23.66 -23.53 -20.89
CA VAL A 76 -23.02 -23.36 -19.58
C VAL A 76 -23.44 -22.07 -18.89
N THR A 77 -23.32 -22.01 -17.57
CA THR A 77 -23.43 -20.78 -16.77
C THR A 77 -22.12 -20.54 -16.01
N PHE A 78 -21.60 -19.33 -16.07
CA PHE A 78 -20.54 -18.78 -15.22
C PHE A 78 -21.21 -18.14 -13.99
N ASP A 79 -20.96 -18.68 -12.80
CA ASP A 79 -21.59 -18.26 -11.54
C ASP A 79 -20.84 -17.11 -10.83
N THR A 80 -19.54 -16.97 -11.07
CA THR A 80 -18.67 -16.00 -10.35
C THR A 80 -17.69 -15.30 -11.30
N PRO A 81 -17.27 -14.05 -11.04
CA PRO A 81 -16.38 -13.28 -11.93
C PRO A 81 -15.01 -13.91 -12.17
N GLU A 82 -14.59 -14.82 -11.29
CA GLU A 82 -13.32 -15.52 -11.33
C GLU A 82 -13.42 -16.82 -12.16
N SER A 83 -14.64 -17.25 -12.50
CA SER A 83 -14.87 -18.47 -13.29
C SER A 83 -14.54 -18.26 -14.77
N PHE A 84 -13.73 -19.16 -15.34
CA PHE A 84 -13.31 -19.09 -16.74
C PHE A 84 -13.18 -20.49 -17.36
N VAL A 85 -13.12 -20.55 -18.69
CA VAL A 85 -12.76 -21.75 -19.46
C VAL A 85 -11.63 -21.39 -20.43
N ALA A 86 -10.56 -22.17 -20.42
CA ALA A 86 -9.46 -22.02 -21.37
C ALA A 86 -9.81 -22.71 -22.69
N LEU A 87 -9.75 -21.99 -23.81
CA LEU A 87 -9.97 -22.51 -25.15
C LEU A 87 -8.65 -22.64 -25.91
N SER A 88 -8.60 -23.59 -26.85
CA SER A 88 -7.48 -23.73 -27.79
C SER A 88 -7.19 -22.41 -28.51
N LYS A 89 -5.92 -22.01 -28.56
CA LYS A 89 -5.41 -20.87 -29.33
C LYS A 89 -6.16 -20.66 -30.65
N TRP A 90 -6.64 -19.43 -30.89
CA TRP A 90 -7.24 -19.06 -32.17
C TRP A 90 -6.16 -18.86 -33.23
N THR A 91 -6.27 -19.57 -34.36
CA THR A 91 -5.21 -19.65 -35.39
C THR A 91 -5.39 -18.69 -36.57
N ALA A 92 -6.46 -17.90 -36.60
CA ALA A 92 -6.87 -17.05 -37.71
C ALA A 92 -5.99 -15.80 -37.90
N LYS A 93 -4.92 -15.90 -38.70
CA LYS A 93 -3.95 -14.82 -38.89
C LYS A 93 -4.47 -13.61 -39.68
N LYS A 94 -5.10 -13.78 -40.85
CA LYS A 94 -5.66 -12.68 -41.66
C LYS A 94 -7.19 -12.60 -41.59
N ALA A 95 -7.89 -13.64 -42.02
CA ALA A 95 -9.34 -13.74 -41.93
C ALA A 95 -9.73 -14.82 -40.90
N GLY A 96 -10.91 -14.67 -40.30
CA GLY A 96 -11.43 -15.58 -39.28
C GLY A 96 -12.74 -15.12 -38.67
N SER A 97 -13.35 -15.97 -37.83
CA SER A 97 -14.64 -15.67 -37.19
C SER A 97 -14.81 -16.32 -35.83
N ILE A 98 -15.59 -15.68 -34.97
CA ILE A 98 -16.08 -16.25 -33.70
C ILE A 98 -17.56 -15.89 -33.57
N SER A 99 -18.41 -16.87 -33.32
CA SER A 99 -19.82 -16.64 -32.97
C SER A 99 -20.21 -17.41 -31.71
N PHE A 100 -21.14 -16.87 -30.93
CA PHE A 100 -21.67 -17.49 -29.71
C PHE A 100 -22.98 -16.82 -29.29
N ASP A 101 -23.78 -17.53 -28.50
CA ASP A 101 -24.94 -16.99 -27.82
C ASP A 101 -24.60 -16.68 -26.36
N PHE A 102 -25.03 -15.52 -25.83
CA PHE A 102 -24.88 -15.17 -24.41
C PHE A 102 -26.19 -14.68 -23.77
N ARG A 103 -26.27 -14.74 -22.44
CA ARG A 103 -27.43 -14.27 -21.66
C ARG A 103 -27.04 -13.87 -20.23
N THR A 104 -27.26 -12.61 -19.83
CA THR A 104 -26.99 -12.14 -18.46
C THR A 104 -27.80 -10.90 -18.08
N THR A 105 -27.89 -10.62 -16.77
CA THR A 105 -28.40 -9.37 -16.17
C THR A 105 -27.29 -8.45 -15.64
N GLU A 106 -26.06 -8.94 -15.49
CA GLU A 106 -24.93 -8.16 -14.95
C GLU A 106 -24.52 -7.03 -15.91
N PRO A 107 -24.08 -5.85 -15.42
CA PRO A 107 -23.74 -4.72 -16.28
C PRO A 107 -22.33 -4.81 -16.88
N ASN A 108 -21.41 -5.52 -16.22
CA ASN A 108 -19.99 -5.59 -16.59
C ASN A 108 -19.54 -7.04 -16.72
N GLY A 109 -18.58 -7.32 -17.60
CA GLY A 109 -17.96 -8.64 -17.69
C GLY A 109 -17.08 -8.84 -18.93
N LEU A 110 -15.86 -9.34 -18.75
CA LEU A 110 -14.98 -9.79 -19.82
C LEU A 110 -15.45 -11.16 -20.35
N MET A 111 -15.81 -11.23 -21.64
CA MET A 111 -16.45 -12.41 -22.21
C MET A 111 -15.47 -13.30 -22.98
N LEU A 112 -14.61 -12.68 -23.79
CA LEU A 112 -13.53 -13.34 -24.53
C LEU A 112 -12.27 -12.49 -24.46
N PHE A 113 -11.10 -13.12 -24.30
CA PHE A 113 -9.80 -12.45 -24.32
C PHE A 113 -8.67 -13.35 -24.83
N SER A 114 -7.75 -12.81 -25.64
CA SER A 114 -6.48 -13.45 -26.00
C SER A 114 -5.46 -12.42 -26.47
N HIS A 115 -4.17 -12.71 -26.27
CA HIS A 115 -3.07 -11.86 -26.75
C HIS A 115 -1.97 -12.62 -27.51
N GLY A 116 -1.19 -11.85 -28.26
CA GLY A 116 0.05 -12.24 -28.91
C GLY A 116 1.25 -12.16 -27.98
N LYS A 117 2.45 -12.25 -28.58
CA LYS A 117 3.71 -12.09 -27.84
C LYS A 117 4.05 -10.62 -27.61
N PRO A 118 4.82 -10.30 -26.56
CA PRO A 118 5.57 -9.04 -26.43
C PRO A 118 6.26 -8.62 -27.73
N ARG A 119 5.75 -7.58 -28.41
CA ARG A 119 6.46 -6.95 -29.52
C ARG A 119 7.56 -6.06 -28.93
N GLN A 120 8.81 -6.51 -28.98
CA GLN A 120 9.97 -5.66 -28.67
C GLN A 120 10.07 -4.51 -29.69
N GLN A 121 9.44 -3.37 -29.40
CA GLN A 121 9.65 -2.16 -30.18
C GLN A 121 11.10 -1.67 -29.98
N GLN A 122 11.80 -1.41 -31.09
CA GLN A 122 13.09 -0.74 -31.05
C GLN A 122 12.91 0.65 -30.41
N ARG A 123 13.70 0.94 -29.36
CA ARG A 123 13.67 2.23 -28.66
C ARG A 123 13.87 3.39 -29.63
N LYS A 124 12.81 4.17 -29.89
CA LYS A 124 12.90 5.47 -30.58
C LYS A 124 13.45 6.58 -29.68
N ASP A 125 13.28 6.44 -28.37
CA ASP A 125 13.89 7.29 -27.33
C ASP A 125 14.35 6.38 -26.17
N PRO A 126 15.55 6.55 -25.59
CA PRO A 126 15.96 5.86 -24.37
C PRO A 126 15.15 6.20 -23.11
N ARG A 127 14.33 7.28 -23.12
CA ARG A 127 13.62 7.82 -21.96
C ARG A 127 12.18 7.31 -21.79
N THR A 128 11.59 6.68 -22.80
CA THR A 128 10.27 6.05 -22.65
C THR A 128 10.42 4.70 -21.93
N PRO A 129 9.61 4.43 -20.87
CA PRO A 129 9.55 3.09 -20.30
C PRO A 129 8.99 2.11 -21.36
N PRO A 130 9.45 0.85 -21.38
CA PRO A 130 9.02 -0.12 -22.38
C PRO A 130 7.61 -0.65 -22.06
N THR A 131 6.57 0.06 -22.53
CA THR A 131 5.21 -0.49 -22.51
C THR A 131 5.17 -1.76 -23.40
N VAL A 132 4.84 -2.90 -22.79
CA VAL A 132 4.85 -4.20 -23.47
C VAL A 132 3.61 -4.31 -24.35
N LYS A 133 3.69 -3.76 -25.56
CA LYS A 133 2.61 -3.87 -26.55
C LYS A 133 2.54 -5.29 -27.12
N VAL A 134 1.32 -5.80 -27.20
CA VAL A 134 0.95 -7.10 -27.75
C VAL A 134 -0.18 -6.91 -28.76
N ASP A 135 -0.27 -7.80 -29.73
CA ASP A 135 -1.51 -7.99 -30.49
C ASP A 135 -2.57 -8.53 -29.53
N PHE A 136 -3.82 -8.10 -29.63
CA PHE A 136 -4.87 -8.67 -28.78
C PHE A 136 -6.26 -8.54 -29.38
N PHE A 137 -7.15 -9.39 -28.90
CA PHE A 137 -8.58 -9.36 -29.17
C PHE A 137 -9.34 -9.52 -27.84
N ALA A 138 -10.39 -8.73 -27.65
CA ALA A 138 -11.31 -8.89 -26.55
C ALA A 138 -12.76 -8.62 -26.97
N ILE A 139 -13.70 -9.30 -26.31
CA ILE A 139 -15.09 -8.87 -26.23
C ILE A 139 -15.42 -8.68 -24.76
N GLU A 140 -15.81 -7.46 -24.39
CA GLU A 140 -16.18 -7.09 -23.02
C GLU A 140 -17.54 -6.39 -22.99
N MET A 141 -18.22 -6.49 -21.85
CA MET A 141 -19.43 -5.76 -21.54
C MET A 141 -19.14 -4.70 -20.47
N LEU A 142 -19.63 -3.48 -20.68
CA LEU A 142 -19.45 -2.34 -19.79
C LEU A 142 -20.75 -1.52 -19.72
N ASP A 143 -21.24 -1.27 -18.50
CA ASP A 143 -22.50 -0.58 -18.22
C ASP A 143 -23.71 -1.13 -19.02
N GLY A 144 -23.68 -2.43 -19.32
CA GLY A 144 -24.67 -3.17 -20.10
C GLY A 144 -24.50 -3.12 -21.61
N HIS A 145 -23.51 -2.39 -22.15
CA HIS A 145 -23.21 -2.35 -23.59
C HIS A 145 -22.07 -3.30 -23.95
N LEU A 146 -22.17 -3.94 -25.11
CA LEU A 146 -21.14 -4.86 -25.62
C LEU A 146 -20.10 -4.11 -26.47
N TYR A 147 -18.82 -4.41 -26.26
CA TYR A 147 -17.69 -3.82 -26.97
C TYR A 147 -16.77 -4.88 -27.58
N LEU A 148 -16.33 -4.64 -28.81
CA LEU A 148 -15.22 -5.31 -29.48
C LEU A 148 -13.94 -4.48 -29.30
N LEU A 149 -12.84 -5.13 -28.90
CA LEU A 149 -11.51 -4.54 -28.88
C LEU A 149 -10.53 -5.35 -29.71
N LEU A 150 -9.66 -4.66 -30.43
CA LEU A 150 -8.68 -5.27 -31.34
C LEU A 150 -7.46 -4.35 -31.54
N ASP A 151 -6.24 -4.83 -31.30
CA ASP A 151 -5.00 -4.25 -31.84
C ASP A 151 -4.21 -5.35 -32.59
N MET A 152 -3.74 -5.01 -33.78
CA MET A 152 -2.92 -5.86 -34.67
C MET A 152 -1.45 -5.38 -34.72
N GLY A 153 -1.06 -4.58 -33.72
CA GLY A 153 0.26 -3.98 -33.54
C GLY A 153 0.42 -2.58 -34.16
N SER A 154 -0.68 -1.88 -34.43
CA SER A 154 -0.68 -0.49 -34.95
C SER A 154 -1.73 0.43 -34.31
N GLY A 155 -2.33 0.02 -33.20
CA GLY A 155 -3.24 0.79 -32.36
C GLY A 155 -4.58 0.07 -32.15
N THR A 156 -5.13 0.21 -30.94
CA THR A 156 -6.40 -0.39 -30.58
C THR A 156 -7.59 0.30 -31.27
N THR A 157 -8.55 -0.48 -31.76
CA THR A 157 -9.92 -0.03 -32.01
C THR A 157 -10.85 -0.58 -30.92
N LYS A 158 -11.71 0.28 -30.35
CA LYS A 158 -12.73 -0.07 -29.33
C LYS A 158 -14.11 0.27 -29.89
N THR A 159 -14.75 -0.72 -30.51
CA THR A 159 -16.02 -0.57 -31.23
C THR A 159 -17.17 -1.01 -30.34
N LYS A 160 -18.14 -0.13 -30.03
CA LYS A 160 -19.40 -0.54 -29.40
C LYS A 160 -20.19 -1.38 -30.42
N ALA A 161 -20.53 -2.62 -30.07
CA ALA A 161 -21.17 -3.55 -31.01
C ALA A 161 -22.61 -3.16 -31.33
N ILE A 162 -23.34 -2.59 -30.36
CA ILE A 162 -24.72 -2.13 -30.49
C ILE A 162 -25.02 -1.00 -29.49
N ASP A 163 -25.84 -0.01 -29.87
CA ASP A 163 -26.10 1.19 -29.05
C ASP A 163 -27.08 1.01 -27.89
N ARG A 164 -27.81 -0.12 -27.82
CA ARG A 164 -28.64 -0.47 -26.66
C ARG A 164 -27.85 -1.28 -25.64
N LYS A 165 -28.31 -1.30 -24.40
CA LYS A 165 -27.90 -2.31 -23.42
C LYS A 165 -28.41 -3.70 -23.84
N VAL A 166 -27.68 -4.73 -23.44
CA VAL A 166 -27.90 -6.16 -23.76
C VAL A 166 -27.87 -7.06 -22.51
N ASN A 167 -27.95 -6.46 -21.32
CA ASN A 167 -28.03 -7.14 -20.03
C ASN A 167 -29.46 -7.18 -19.46
N ASP A 168 -30.46 -7.38 -20.32
CA ASP A 168 -31.87 -7.55 -19.92
C ASP A 168 -32.20 -8.97 -19.41
N GLY A 169 -31.22 -9.88 -19.50
CA GLY A 169 -31.34 -11.28 -19.16
C GLY A 169 -31.97 -12.15 -20.25
N GLU A 170 -32.00 -11.73 -21.51
CA GLU A 170 -32.40 -12.56 -22.66
C GLU A 170 -31.22 -13.01 -23.54
N TRP A 171 -31.46 -13.96 -24.46
CA TRP A 171 -30.42 -14.52 -25.32
C TRP A 171 -30.07 -13.56 -26.47
N TYR A 172 -28.77 -13.29 -26.62
CA TYR A 172 -28.18 -12.54 -27.72
C TYR A 172 -27.17 -13.38 -28.48
N HIS A 173 -27.40 -13.53 -29.79
CA HIS A 173 -26.45 -14.10 -30.73
C HIS A 173 -25.42 -13.05 -31.15
N VAL A 174 -24.14 -13.35 -30.97
CA VAL A 174 -23.01 -12.54 -31.43
C VAL A 174 -22.30 -13.30 -32.55
N ASP A 175 -22.07 -12.64 -33.68
CA ASP A 175 -21.21 -13.14 -34.75
C ASP A 175 -20.20 -12.05 -35.14
N PHE A 176 -18.92 -12.35 -34.91
CA PHE A 176 -17.76 -11.52 -35.20
C PHE A 176 -16.97 -12.12 -36.37
N GLN A 177 -16.80 -11.32 -37.43
CA GLN A 177 -16.15 -11.70 -38.68
C GLN A 177 -15.06 -10.67 -39.02
N ARG A 178 -13.86 -11.13 -39.41
CA ARG A 178 -12.70 -10.30 -39.78
C ARG A 178 -12.11 -10.74 -41.12
N ASP A 179 -11.76 -9.78 -41.97
CA ASP A 179 -10.78 -9.95 -43.05
C ASP A 179 -9.72 -8.83 -42.94
N GLY A 180 -8.51 -9.23 -42.55
CA GLY A 180 -7.38 -8.33 -42.37
C GLY A 180 -7.67 -7.27 -41.30
N ARG A 181 -7.63 -6.00 -41.74
CA ARG A 181 -7.80 -4.80 -40.91
C ARG A 181 -9.26 -4.44 -40.59
N SER A 182 -10.21 -4.99 -41.34
CA SER A 182 -11.64 -4.63 -41.24
C SER A 182 -12.51 -5.84 -40.96
N GLY A 183 -13.77 -5.59 -40.60
CA GLY A 183 -14.74 -6.65 -40.38
C GLY A 183 -16.08 -6.15 -39.90
N THR A 184 -16.90 -7.06 -39.38
CA THR A 184 -18.15 -6.74 -38.69
C THR A 184 -18.28 -7.54 -37.41
N ILE A 185 -18.64 -6.88 -36.32
CA ILE A 185 -19.33 -7.56 -35.21
C ILE A 185 -20.83 -7.40 -35.43
N SER A 186 -21.63 -8.40 -35.08
CA SER A 186 -23.07 -8.33 -35.18
C SER A 186 -23.75 -8.90 -33.95
N VAL A 187 -24.90 -8.31 -33.59
CA VAL A 187 -25.70 -8.70 -32.41
C VAL A 187 -27.15 -8.87 -32.84
N ASN A 188 -27.68 -10.09 -32.75
CA ASN A 188 -28.99 -10.48 -33.32
C ASN A 188 -29.16 -9.99 -34.77
N SER A 189 -28.17 -10.31 -35.63
CA SER A 189 -28.06 -9.92 -37.05
C SER A 189 -27.92 -8.42 -37.35
N VAL A 190 -27.93 -7.52 -36.35
CA VAL A 190 -27.57 -6.11 -36.54
C VAL A 190 -26.05 -6.01 -36.69
N ARG A 191 -25.55 -5.76 -37.91
CA ARG A 191 -24.11 -5.69 -38.23
C ARG A 191 -23.55 -4.28 -38.00
N THR A 192 -22.50 -4.20 -37.20
CA THR A 192 -21.68 -2.99 -36.97
C THR A 192 -20.31 -3.23 -37.59
N ALA A 193 -19.97 -2.46 -38.62
CA ALA A 193 -18.69 -2.54 -39.29
C ALA A 193 -17.58 -1.82 -38.50
N TYR A 194 -16.36 -2.35 -38.55
CA TYR A 194 -15.19 -1.73 -37.93
C TYR A 194 -13.96 -1.79 -38.86
N THR A 195 -13.00 -0.91 -38.59
CA THR A 195 -11.66 -0.90 -39.19
C THR A 195 -10.66 -0.54 -38.09
N ALA A 196 -9.58 -1.29 -37.96
CA ALA A 196 -8.49 -0.99 -37.03
C ALA A 196 -7.53 0.08 -37.61
N PRO A 197 -6.81 0.85 -36.76
CA PRO A 197 -5.89 1.89 -37.21
C PRO A 197 -4.52 1.33 -37.66
N GLY A 198 -3.79 2.13 -38.45
CA GLY A 198 -2.52 1.74 -39.08
C GLY A 198 -2.70 0.64 -40.13
N ASP A 199 -1.62 0.07 -40.65
CA ASP A 199 -1.65 -0.82 -41.83
C ASP A 199 -1.51 -2.32 -41.52
N SER A 200 -1.74 -2.73 -40.26
CA SER A 200 -1.64 -4.13 -39.85
C SER A 200 -2.91 -4.92 -40.22
N GLU A 201 -2.75 -5.97 -41.04
CA GLU A 201 -3.81 -6.93 -41.37
C GLU A 201 -3.76 -8.23 -40.55
N ILE A 202 -2.63 -8.50 -39.88
CA ILE A 202 -2.40 -9.76 -39.16
C ILE A 202 -2.61 -9.54 -37.67
N LEU A 203 -3.44 -10.40 -37.08
CA LEU A 203 -3.56 -10.54 -35.62
C LEU A 203 -2.76 -11.78 -35.23
N ASP A 204 -1.57 -11.60 -34.63
CA ASP A 204 -0.71 -12.72 -34.25
C ASP A 204 -0.85 -13.08 -32.76
N LEU A 205 -2.02 -13.62 -32.42
CA LEU A 205 -2.25 -14.26 -31.11
C LEU A 205 -1.27 -15.43 -30.94
N ASP A 206 -0.79 -15.66 -29.72
CA ASP A 206 -0.02 -16.87 -29.38
C ASP A 206 -0.49 -17.59 -28.12
N ASP A 207 -1.19 -16.90 -27.23
CA ASP A 207 -1.71 -17.49 -26.00
C ASP A 207 -3.04 -18.24 -26.22
N THR A 208 -3.49 -18.83 -25.12
CA THR A 208 -4.85 -19.32 -24.85
C THR A 208 -5.90 -18.28 -25.24
N LEU A 209 -7.08 -18.75 -25.64
CA LEU A 209 -8.29 -17.92 -25.76
C LEU A 209 -9.14 -18.15 -24.51
N TYR A 210 -9.26 -17.15 -23.66
CA TYR A 210 -10.03 -17.24 -22.42
C TYR A 210 -11.50 -16.89 -22.65
N LEU A 211 -12.40 -17.64 -22.03
CA LEU A 211 -13.86 -17.45 -22.06
C LEU A 211 -14.38 -17.24 -20.63
N GLY A 212 -15.20 -16.21 -20.42
CA GLY A 212 -15.88 -15.92 -19.16
C GLY A 212 -15.07 -15.17 -18.10
N GLY A 213 -13.76 -15.35 -18.04
CA GLY A 213 -12.89 -14.70 -17.05
C GLY A 213 -11.41 -14.90 -17.36
N LEU A 214 -10.55 -14.57 -16.39
CA LEU A 214 -9.10 -14.76 -16.44
C LEU A 214 -8.62 -15.44 -15.15
N PRO A 215 -7.54 -16.24 -15.17
CA PRO A 215 -7.03 -16.89 -13.98
C PRO A 215 -6.54 -15.89 -12.92
N GLU A 216 -6.62 -16.31 -11.66
CA GLU A 216 -6.11 -15.56 -10.51
C GLU A 216 -4.57 -15.48 -10.52
N ASP A 217 -3.89 -16.57 -10.92
CA ASP A 217 -2.47 -16.52 -11.28
C ASP A 217 -2.30 -15.81 -12.63
N ARG A 218 -1.68 -14.63 -12.57
CA ARG A 218 -1.45 -13.75 -13.72
C ARG A 218 -0.04 -13.88 -14.30
N ALA A 219 0.72 -14.90 -13.89
CA ALA A 219 2.08 -15.13 -14.38
C ALA A 219 2.11 -15.28 -15.92
N GLY A 220 2.74 -14.33 -16.60
CA GLY A 220 2.89 -14.30 -18.07
C GLY A 220 1.73 -13.65 -18.84
N LEU A 221 0.58 -13.44 -18.20
CA LEU A 221 -0.55 -12.71 -18.81
C LEU A 221 -0.25 -11.22 -18.91
N ILE A 222 -0.61 -10.62 -20.04
CA ILE A 222 -0.45 -9.20 -20.32
C ILE A 222 -1.83 -8.58 -20.49
N PHE A 223 -2.09 -7.49 -19.78
CA PHE A 223 -3.38 -6.79 -19.77
C PHE A 223 -3.25 -5.45 -20.53
N PRO A 224 -3.73 -5.35 -21.79
CA PRO A 224 -3.78 -4.09 -22.51
C PRO A 224 -4.68 -3.08 -21.78
N THR A 225 -4.25 -1.83 -21.67
CA THR A 225 -4.95 -0.84 -20.83
C THR A 225 -6.32 -0.45 -21.37
N GLU A 226 -6.57 -0.73 -22.63
CA GLU A 226 -7.85 -0.52 -23.31
C GLU A 226 -8.93 -1.53 -22.88
N VAL A 227 -8.55 -2.73 -22.40
CA VAL A 227 -9.45 -3.80 -21.93
C VAL A 227 -9.79 -3.56 -20.45
N TRP A 228 -10.67 -2.59 -20.21
CA TRP A 228 -10.97 -2.09 -18.87
C TRP A 228 -11.48 -3.17 -17.91
N THR A 229 -12.31 -4.10 -18.39
CA THR A 229 -12.84 -5.19 -17.56
C THR A 229 -11.76 -6.09 -16.95
N ALA A 230 -10.64 -6.32 -17.66
CA ALA A 230 -9.54 -7.14 -17.15
C ALA A 230 -8.80 -6.47 -15.97
N LEU A 231 -8.55 -5.16 -16.08
CA LEU A 231 -7.85 -4.39 -15.04
C LEU A 231 -8.76 -3.97 -13.87
N LEU A 232 -10.08 -3.91 -14.10
CA LEU A 232 -11.11 -3.70 -13.06
C LEU A 232 -11.56 -5.01 -12.39
N ASN A 233 -11.01 -6.16 -12.78
CA ASN A 233 -11.37 -7.50 -12.26
C ASN A 233 -12.84 -7.88 -12.49
N TYR A 234 -13.46 -7.39 -13.56
CA TYR A 234 -14.82 -7.72 -13.98
C TYR A 234 -14.83 -8.87 -15.00
N GLY A 235 -14.73 -10.12 -14.53
CA GLY A 235 -15.12 -11.27 -15.34
C GLY A 235 -16.63 -11.39 -15.53
N TYR A 236 -17.05 -12.17 -16.52
CA TYR A 236 -18.43 -12.36 -16.93
C TYR A 236 -19.16 -13.40 -16.09
N VAL A 237 -20.35 -13.03 -15.61
CA VAL A 237 -21.30 -13.91 -14.91
C VAL A 237 -22.59 -13.95 -15.73
N GLY A 238 -23.05 -15.14 -16.09
CA GLY A 238 -24.09 -15.33 -17.11
C GLY A 238 -23.98 -16.66 -17.86
N CYS A 239 -24.85 -16.89 -18.84
CA CYS A 239 -24.82 -18.08 -19.68
C CYS A 239 -24.13 -17.86 -21.03
N ILE A 240 -23.40 -18.87 -21.52
CA ILE A 240 -22.87 -18.93 -22.89
C ILE A 240 -23.18 -20.30 -23.51
N ARG A 241 -23.47 -20.32 -24.82
CA ARG A 241 -23.70 -21.54 -25.61
C ARG A 241 -23.31 -21.35 -27.08
N ASP A 242 -23.43 -22.43 -27.86
CA ASP A 242 -23.35 -22.41 -29.33
C ASP A 242 -22.10 -21.65 -29.85
N LEU A 243 -20.96 -21.88 -29.20
CA LEU A 243 -19.68 -21.25 -29.54
C LEU A 243 -19.06 -21.91 -30.78
N PHE A 244 -18.81 -21.11 -31.81
CA PHE A 244 -18.03 -21.47 -32.98
C PHE A 244 -16.77 -20.60 -33.07
N VAL A 245 -15.65 -21.22 -33.46
CA VAL A 245 -14.39 -20.54 -33.78
C VAL A 245 -13.96 -21.02 -35.16
N ASP A 246 -13.78 -20.10 -36.11
CA ASP A 246 -13.57 -20.34 -37.54
C ASP A 246 -14.57 -21.35 -38.11
N GLY A 247 -15.85 -21.14 -37.79
CA GLY A 247 -16.97 -22.00 -38.16
C GLY A 247 -16.99 -23.40 -37.51
N GLN A 248 -16.03 -23.74 -36.64
CA GLN A 248 -16.01 -25.02 -35.90
C GLN A 248 -16.66 -24.86 -34.52
N SER A 249 -17.67 -25.67 -34.21
CA SER A 249 -18.29 -25.70 -32.88
C SER A 249 -17.33 -26.18 -31.79
N LYS A 250 -17.50 -25.66 -30.57
CA LYS A 250 -16.73 -26.01 -29.37
C LYS A 250 -17.69 -26.40 -28.24
N ASP A 251 -17.56 -27.62 -27.70
CA ASP A 251 -18.33 -28.10 -26.56
C ASP A 251 -17.76 -27.51 -25.25
N ILE A 252 -18.26 -26.33 -24.86
CA ILE A 252 -17.77 -25.60 -23.68
C ILE A 252 -17.95 -26.43 -22.41
N ARG A 253 -19.05 -27.19 -22.28
CA ARG A 253 -19.29 -28.06 -21.13
C ARG A 253 -18.16 -29.09 -20.98
N ARG A 254 -17.84 -29.84 -22.03
CA ARG A 254 -16.77 -30.85 -21.97
C ARG A 254 -15.40 -30.23 -21.67
N LEU A 255 -15.15 -29.02 -22.15
CA LEU A 255 -13.92 -28.28 -21.82
C LEU A 255 -13.89 -27.89 -20.34
N ALA A 256 -14.97 -27.36 -19.79
CA ALA A 256 -15.11 -27.04 -18.36
C ALA A 256 -15.00 -28.29 -17.46
N GLU A 257 -15.64 -29.39 -17.83
CA GLU A 257 -15.56 -30.69 -17.14
C GLU A 257 -14.13 -31.25 -17.14
N ALA A 258 -13.45 -31.23 -18.29
CA ALA A 258 -12.07 -31.70 -18.42
C ALA A 258 -11.06 -30.82 -17.65
N GLN A 259 -11.30 -29.51 -17.59
CA GLN A 259 -10.48 -28.54 -16.85
C GLN A 259 -10.81 -28.48 -15.34
N ARG A 260 -11.95 -29.06 -14.93
CA ARG A 260 -12.54 -28.90 -13.58
C ARG A 260 -12.78 -27.44 -13.21
N ALA A 261 -13.28 -26.65 -14.18
CA ALA A 261 -13.47 -25.22 -14.04
C ALA A 261 -14.40 -24.87 -12.86
N VAL A 262 -13.87 -24.11 -11.89
CA VAL A 262 -14.62 -23.67 -10.71
C VAL A 262 -15.64 -22.60 -11.12
N GLY A 263 -16.84 -22.67 -10.55
CA GLY A 263 -17.91 -21.71 -10.84
C GLY A 263 -18.61 -21.88 -12.20
N VAL A 264 -18.32 -22.95 -12.96
CA VAL A 264 -18.98 -23.22 -14.26
C VAL A 264 -19.98 -24.38 -14.12
N LYS A 265 -21.27 -24.13 -14.41
CA LYS A 265 -22.35 -25.13 -14.40
C LYS A 265 -22.71 -25.62 -15.81
N PRO A 266 -23.05 -26.91 -16.01
CA PRO A 266 -23.39 -27.51 -17.31
C PRO A 266 -24.86 -27.25 -17.75
N SER A 267 -25.43 -26.12 -17.35
CA SER A 267 -26.83 -25.76 -17.66
C SER A 267 -27.05 -24.24 -17.57
N CYS A 268 -28.00 -23.71 -18.34
CA CYS A 268 -28.47 -22.33 -18.20
C CYS A 268 -29.95 -22.27 -17.78
N SER A 269 -30.21 -21.63 -16.65
CA SER A 269 -31.55 -21.29 -16.16
C SER A 269 -31.54 -19.87 -15.61
N ARG A 270 -32.53 -19.05 -15.98
CA ARG A 270 -32.77 -17.72 -15.37
C ARG A 270 -33.67 -17.91 -14.14
N GLU A 271 -33.13 -17.73 -12.94
CA GLU A 271 -33.98 -17.66 -11.75
C GLU A 271 -34.80 -16.35 -11.74
N PRO A 272 -35.99 -16.33 -11.12
CA PRO A 272 -36.68 -15.08 -10.84
C PRO A 272 -35.83 -14.22 -9.88
N PRO A 273 -35.76 -12.89 -10.06
CA PRO A 273 -35.00 -12.01 -9.18
C PRO A 273 -35.66 -11.97 -7.80
N LYS A 274 -35.00 -12.61 -6.84
CA LYS A 274 -35.47 -12.79 -5.46
C LYS A 274 -34.32 -12.89 -4.45
N GLN A 275 -33.07 -12.87 -4.91
CA GLN A 275 -31.91 -13.19 -4.10
C GLN A 275 -31.68 -12.05 -3.09
N CYS A 276 -31.94 -10.80 -3.47
CA CYS A 276 -31.96 -9.66 -2.55
C CYS A 276 -33.19 -9.60 -1.63
N LEU A 277 -34.31 -10.27 -1.94
CA LEU A 277 -35.50 -10.28 -1.05
C LEU A 277 -35.25 -10.95 0.30
N SER A 278 -34.17 -11.73 0.42
CA SER A 278 -33.70 -12.30 1.68
C SER A 278 -32.91 -11.32 2.56
N ASN A 279 -32.66 -10.08 2.07
CA ASN A 279 -31.74 -9.10 2.65
C ASN A 279 -30.37 -9.71 3.03
N PRO A 280 -29.64 -10.32 2.07
CA PRO A 280 -28.42 -11.07 2.35
C PRO A 280 -27.21 -10.18 2.66
N CYS A 281 -27.29 -8.88 2.39
CA CYS A 281 -26.25 -7.91 2.69
C CYS A 281 -26.44 -7.36 4.12
N GLN A 282 -25.50 -7.68 5.00
CA GLN A 282 -25.48 -7.23 6.38
C GLN A 282 -25.05 -5.76 6.48
N HIS A 283 -25.18 -5.18 7.68
CA HIS A 283 -24.64 -3.85 8.02
C HIS A 283 -25.04 -2.71 7.06
N ASN A 284 -26.26 -2.78 6.51
CA ASN A 284 -26.82 -1.87 5.51
C ASN A 284 -26.08 -1.84 4.14
N GLY A 285 -25.36 -2.91 3.78
CA GLY A 285 -24.78 -3.07 2.45
C GLY A 285 -25.85 -3.07 1.35
N ILE A 286 -25.58 -2.39 0.23
CA ILE A 286 -26.56 -2.20 -0.84
C ILE A 286 -26.63 -3.47 -1.69
N CYS A 287 -27.79 -4.15 -1.69
CA CYS A 287 -28.00 -5.36 -2.46
C CYS A 287 -28.40 -5.06 -3.91
N ARG A 288 -27.67 -5.66 -4.87
CA ARG A 288 -28.01 -5.69 -6.30
C ARG A 288 -28.30 -7.12 -6.73
N GLU A 289 -29.41 -7.32 -7.46
CA GLU A 289 -29.68 -8.58 -8.15
C GLU A 289 -28.70 -8.74 -9.33
N GLY A 290 -27.93 -9.83 -9.32
CA GLY A 290 -27.01 -10.23 -10.39
C GLY A 290 -27.61 -11.34 -11.27
N TRP A 291 -26.76 -12.17 -11.89
CA TRP A 291 -27.23 -13.39 -12.56
C TRP A 291 -27.27 -14.56 -11.57
N ASN A 292 -28.48 -15.00 -11.19
CA ASN A 292 -28.74 -16.07 -10.20
C ASN A 292 -28.03 -15.89 -8.83
N ARG A 293 -27.61 -14.66 -8.50
CA ARG A 293 -26.86 -14.31 -7.29
C ARG A 293 -27.24 -12.91 -6.81
N TYR A 294 -27.07 -12.66 -5.52
CA TYR A 294 -26.98 -11.29 -4.99
C TYR A 294 -25.54 -10.77 -5.09
N VAL A 295 -25.39 -9.45 -5.16
CA VAL A 295 -24.11 -8.73 -5.07
C VAL A 295 -24.28 -7.61 -4.05
N CYS A 296 -23.39 -7.51 -3.06
CA CYS A 296 -23.44 -6.48 -2.04
C CYS A 296 -22.38 -5.39 -2.29
N ASP A 297 -22.77 -4.11 -2.32
CA ASP A 297 -21.83 -3.01 -2.12
C ASP A 297 -21.69 -2.74 -0.61
N CYS A 298 -20.53 -3.07 -0.07
CA CYS A 298 -20.18 -2.85 1.33
C CYS A 298 -19.41 -1.55 1.58
N SER A 299 -19.04 -0.78 0.53
CA SER A 299 -18.08 0.34 0.62
C SER A 299 -18.44 1.41 1.65
N GLY A 300 -19.73 1.70 1.85
CA GLY A 300 -20.21 2.67 2.84
C GLY A 300 -20.42 2.13 4.25
N THR A 301 -20.31 0.82 4.46
CA THR A 301 -20.75 0.15 5.71
C THR A 301 -19.67 0.12 6.81
N GLY A 302 -18.39 0.06 6.42
CA GLY A 302 -17.29 -0.29 7.33
C GLY A 302 -17.07 -1.80 7.48
N TYR A 303 -17.68 -2.61 6.61
CA TYR A 303 -17.53 -4.06 6.51
C TYR A 303 -17.14 -4.45 5.07
N LEU A 304 -16.70 -5.70 4.90
CA LEU A 304 -16.32 -6.30 3.62
C LEU A 304 -16.74 -7.78 3.59
N GLY A 305 -16.45 -8.46 2.48
CA GLY A 305 -16.86 -9.85 2.24
C GLY A 305 -18.10 -9.94 1.35
N ARG A 306 -18.59 -11.17 1.14
CA ARG A 306 -19.62 -11.45 0.11
C ARG A 306 -21.00 -10.86 0.45
N SER A 307 -21.24 -10.67 1.73
CA SER A 307 -22.48 -10.26 2.39
C SER A 307 -22.23 -9.15 3.42
N CYS A 308 -21.09 -8.45 3.34
CA CYS A 308 -20.64 -7.44 4.32
C CYS A 308 -20.53 -8.01 5.75
N GLU A 309 -20.10 -9.27 5.88
CA GLU A 309 -20.04 -10.03 7.13
C GLU A 309 -18.72 -9.90 7.93
N ARG A 310 -17.67 -9.31 7.35
CA ARG A 310 -16.35 -9.12 8.00
C ARG A 310 -16.13 -7.65 8.32
N ASP A 311 -15.68 -7.32 9.53
CA ASP A 311 -15.25 -5.95 9.86
C ASP A 311 -14.12 -5.49 8.91
N ALA A 312 -14.25 -4.30 8.32
CA ALA A 312 -13.19 -3.69 7.53
C ALA A 312 -12.20 -2.96 8.45
N THR A 313 -10.91 -3.12 8.20
CA THR A 313 -9.86 -2.65 9.10
C THR A 313 -9.70 -1.14 9.06
N ILE A 314 -9.58 -0.56 10.25
CA ILE A 314 -9.28 0.86 10.47
C ILE A 314 -7.77 1.04 10.60
N LEU A 315 -7.21 2.04 9.92
CA LEU A 315 -5.87 2.58 10.18
C LEU A 315 -5.99 4.01 10.71
N SER A 316 -5.19 4.32 11.74
CA SER A 316 -5.10 5.62 12.40
C SER A 316 -3.78 6.32 12.05
N TYR A 317 -3.89 7.60 11.67
CA TYR A 317 -2.80 8.44 11.18
C TYR A 317 -2.72 9.73 12.00
N ASP A 318 -1.51 10.11 12.41
CA ASP A 318 -1.22 11.31 13.19
C ASP A 318 -0.37 12.34 12.41
N GLY A 319 -0.32 12.24 11.08
CA GLY A 319 0.53 13.08 10.24
C GLY A 319 1.99 12.65 10.16
N SER A 320 2.47 11.75 11.03
CA SER A 320 3.80 11.11 10.95
C SER A 320 3.78 9.73 10.27
N LYS A 321 2.59 9.24 9.92
CA LYS A 321 2.32 7.83 9.57
C LYS A 321 1.81 7.63 8.16
N PHE A 322 2.14 6.50 7.56
CA PHE A 322 1.76 6.09 6.22
C PHE A 322 1.44 4.60 6.11
N MET A 323 0.77 4.24 5.02
CA MET A 323 0.72 2.89 4.46
C MET A 323 0.96 3.00 2.95
N LYS A 324 1.90 2.20 2.45
CA LYS A 324 2.37 2.14 1.06
C LYS A 324 2.33 0.70 0.57
N VAL A 325 1.47 0.42 -0.40
CA VAL A 325 1.48 -0.84 -1.16
C VAL A 325 2.40 -0.65 -2.35
N GLN A 326 3.51 -1.39 -2.42
CA GLN A 326 4.49 -1.28 -3.50
C GLN A 326 4.29 -2.42 -4.50
N LEU A 327 3.60 -2.15 -5.61
CA LEU A 327 3.16 -3.18 -6.54
C LEU A 327 4.36 -3.93 -7.17
N PRO A 328 4.33 -5.29 -7.25
CA PRO A 328 5.43 -6.08 -7.80
C PRO A 328 5.80 -5.74 -9.25
N VAL A 329 4.83 -5.24 -10.02
CA VAL A 329 4.98 -4.78 -11.41
C VAL A 329 4.35 -3.39 -11.53
N ALA A 330 4.91 -2.54 -12.39
CA ALA A 330 4.31 -1.25 -12.73
C ALA A 330 2.92 -1.46 -13.34
N MET A 331 1.90 -0.85 -12.72
CA MET A 331 0.54 -0.88 -13.24
C MET A 331 0.34 0.27 -14.22
N HIS A 332 -0.33 -0.05 -15.34
CA HIS A 332 -0.82 0.93 -16.30
C HIS A 332 -2.34 0.73 -16.42
N THR A 333 -3.13 1.80 -16.29
CA THR A 333 -4.60 1.71 -16.31
C THR A 333 -5.25 2.88 -17.06
N GLU A 334 -6.39 2.63 -17.71
CA GLU A 334 -7.26 3.67 -18.27
C GLU A 334 -8.64 3.72 -17.62
N ALA A 335 -8.90 2.82 -16.67
CA ALA A 335 -10.13 2.77 -15.92
C ALA A 335 -9.84 2.22 -14.51
N GLU A 336 -10.39 2.90 -13.52
CA GLU A 336 -10.16 2.61 -12.11
C GLU A 336 -11.48 2.79 -11.35
N ASP A 337 -11.71 1.89 -10.40
CA ASP A 337 -12.80 2.00 -9.41
C ASP A 337 -12.16 2.05 -8.02
N VAL A 338 -12.33 3.18 -7.33
CA VAL A 338 -11.75 3.44 -6.00
C VAL A 338 -12.87 3.70 -5.01
N SER A 339 -12.79 3.11 -3.83
CA SER A 339 -13.55 3.57 -2.67
C SER A 339 -12.73 3.51 -1.39
N LEU A 340 -13.03 4.40 -0.46
CA LEU A 340 -12.47 4.41 0.89
C LEU A 340 -13.45 5.12 1.84
N ARG A 341 -13.35 4.82 3.14
CA ARG A 341 -14.00 5.62 4.19
C ARG A 341 -12.92 6.40 4.94
N PHE A 342 -13.24 7.63 5.34
CA PHE A 342 -12.33 8.46 6.14
C PHE A 342 -13.07 9.18 7.28
N ARG A 343 -12.31 9.56 8.31
CA ARG A 343 -12.79 10.38 9.45
C ARG A 343 -11.67 11.33 9.87
N SER A 344 -11.93 12.64 9.91
CA SER A 344 -10.93 13.65 10.30
C SER A 344 -11.56 14.93 10.87
N GLN A 345 -10.78 15.69 11.65
CA GLN A 345 -11.07 17.07 12.07
C GLN A 345 -10.39 18.12 11.18
N ARG A 346 -9.41 17.73 10.36
CA ARG A 346 -8.65 18.65 9.48
C ARG A 346 -9.39 18.94 8.19
N ALA A 347 -9.33 20.19 7.76
CA ALA A 347 -9.86 20.61 6.45
C ALA A 347 -8.99 20.17 5.26
N TYR A 348 -7.80 19.61 5.52
CA TYR A 348 -6.77 19.25 4.54
C TYR A 348 -6.06 17.92 4.89
N GLY A 349 -5.64 17.17 3.87
CA GLY A 349 -4.79 15.98 4.01
C GLY A 349 -5.00 14.93 2.91
N VAL A 350 -3.97 14.13 2.60
CA VAL A 350 -4.05 13.08 1.57
C VAL A 350 -4.79 11.82 2.04
N LEU A 351 -5.93 11.51 1.42
CA LEU A 351 -6.69 10.29 1.70
C LEU A 351 -6.05 9.08 1.00
N MET A 352 -5.63 9.26 -0.26
CA MET A 352 -5.02 8.22 -1.10
C MET A 352 -4.30 8.88 -2.28
N ALA A 353 -3.14 8.37 -2.68
CA ALA A 353 -2.50 8.69 -3.96
C ALA A 353 -1.97 7.42 -4.64
N THR A 354 -2.13 7.29 -5.95
CA THR A 354 -1.23 6.45 -6.75
C THR A 354 0.03 7.26 -7.11
N THR A 355 1.19 6.62 -7.17
CA THR A 355 2.47 7.29 -7.49
C THR A 355 3.34 6.46 -8.43
N SER A 356 4.08 7.10 -9.33
CA SER A 356 5.09 6.44 -10.15
C SER A 356 6.52 6.83 -9.74
N ARG A 357 7.43 5.85 -9.79
CA ARG A 357 8.89 6.04 -9.66
C ARG A 357 9.52 6.70 -10.90
N ASN A 358 8.76 6.91 -11.98
CA ASN A 358 9.24 7.48 -13.25
C ASN A 358 8.61 8.82 -13.64
N SER A 359 7.39 9.14 -13.21
CA SER A 359 6.65 10.30 -13.73
C SER A 359 5.81 11.00 -12.66
N ALA A 360 5.23 12.14 -13.03
CA ALA A 360 4.29 12.89 -12.19
C ALA A 360 2.86 12.31 -12.21
N ASP A 361 2.69 11.09 -12.73
CA ASP A 361 1.40 10.38 -12.83
C ASP A 361 0.82 10.13 -11.44
N THR A 362 -0.44 10.53 -11.24
CA THR A 362 -1.17 10.26 -10.01
C THR A 362 -2.68 10.36 -10.21
N LEU A 363 -3.41 9.41 -9.63
CA LEU A 363 -4.80 9.55 -9.24
C LEU A 363 -4.80 9.74 -7.72
N ARG A 364 -5.27 10.91 -7.26
CA ARG A 364 -5.19 11.33 -5.87
C ARG A 364 -6.54 11.79 -5.32
N LEU A 365 -6.84 11.33 -4.11
CA LEU A 365 -7.92 11.82 -3.25
C LEU A 365 -7.33 12.57 -2.07
N GLU A 366 -7.80 13.80 -1.87
CA GLU A 366 -7.32 14.70 -0.82
C GLU A 366 -8.47 15.55 -0.24
N LEU A 367 -8.35 15.96 1.01
CA LEU A 367 -9.19 17.01 1.59
C LEU A 367 -8.65 18.38 1.19
N ASP A 368 -9.52 19.26 0.70
CA ASP A 368 -9.21 20.61 0.23
C ASP A 368 -10.31 21.61 0.65
N GLY A 369 -10.10 22.25 1.81
CA GLY A 369 -11.05 23.19 2.41
C GLY A 369 -12.30 22.50 2.97
N GLY A 370 -12.14 21.31 3.57
CA GLY A 370 -13.25 20.52 4.11
C GLY A 370 -14.15 19.88 3.03
N ARG A 371 -13.62 19.69 1.81
CA ARG A 371 -14.26 19.03 0.67
C ARG A 371 -13.33 17.93 0.17
N VAL A 372 -13.86 16.86 -0.42
CA VAL A 372 -13.02 15.87 -1.11
C VAL A 372 -12.71 16.39 -2.51
N ARG A 373 -11.44 16.38 -2.86
CA ARG A 373 -10.89 16.69 -4.17
C ARG A 373 -10.34 15.41 -4.80
N LEU A 374 -10.82 15.08 -5.99
CA LEU A 374 -10.15 14.15 -6.89
C LEU A 374 -9.24 14.97 -7.80
N THR A 375 -7.96 14.64 -7.80
CA THR A 375 -6.94 15.16 -8.73
C THR A 375 -6.44 14.00 -9.59
N VAL A 376 -6.46 14.15 -10.92
CA VAL A 376 -5.81 13.22 -11.86
C VAL A 376 -4.80 13.99 -12.70
N ASN A 377 -3.53 13.55 -12.66
CA ASN A 377 -2.44 14.12 -13.44
C ASN A 377 -1.75 13.00 -14.23
N LEU A 378 -1.52 13.21 -15.53
CA LEU A 378 -0.84 12.25 -16.42
C LEU A 378 0.33 12.97 -17.10
N ASP A 379 1.55 12.44 -17.01
CA ASP A 379 2.73 13.13 -17.54
C ASP A 379 2.91 12.95 -19.07
N CYS A 380 2.44 13.94 -19.83
CA CYS A 380 2.64 13.98 -21.27
C CYS A 380 4.10 14.12 -21.74
N ILE A 381 5.06 14.51 -20.89
CA ILE A 381 6.45 14.81 -21.30
C ILE A 381 7.12 13.57 -21.92
N ARG A 382 6.80 12.36 -21.42
CA ARG A 382 7.35 11.10 -21.95
C ARG A 382 6.61 10.58 -23.18
N ILE A 383 5.39 11.05 -23.47
CA ILE A 383 4.46 10.41 -24.43
C ILE A 383 4.24 11.25 -25.70
N ASN A 384 4.93 12.40 -25.82
CA ASN A 384 4.97 13.21 -27.06
C ASN A 384 3.57 13.73 -27.48
N CYS A 385 2.73 14.02 -26.48
CA CYS A 385 1.38 14.54 -26.65
C CYS A 385 1.38 16.04 -27.01
N THR A 386 0.27 16.55 -27.54
CA THR A 386 0.19 17.93 -28.09
C THR A 386 0.18 19.04 -27.05
N ALA A 387 -0.20 18.78 -25.80
CA ALA A 387 0.10 19.59 -24.60
C ALA A 387 -0.37 18.87 -23.33
N SER A 388 0.42 18.92 -22.24
CA SER A 388 -0.17 18.83 -20.91
C SER A 388 -0.86 20.16 -20.60
N LYS A 389 -2.07 20.12 -20.03
CA LYS A 389 -2.76 21.32 -19.52
C LYS A 389 -2.67 21.46 -18.00
N GLY A 390 -1.85 20.63 -17.34
CA GLY A 390 -1.83 20.48 -15.89
C GLY A 390 -2.83 19.45 -15.39
N PRO A 391 -2.99 19.32 -14.05
CA PRO A 391 -3.84 18.33 -13.43
C PRO A 391 -5.34 18.63 -13.61
N GLU A 392 -6.12 17.60 -13.91
CA GLU A 392 -7.58 17.66 -13.98
C GLU A 392 -8.17 17.43 -12.57
N THR A 393 -9.18 18.20 -12.19
CA THR A 393 -9.71 18.17 -10.80
C THR A 393 -11.23 18.30 -10.73
N ILE A 394 -11.85 17.52 -9.83
CA ILE A 394 -13.26 17.68 -9.44
C ILE A 394 -13.41 17.59 -7.91
N PHE A 395 -14.44 18.26 -7.37
CA PHE A 395 -14.66 18.42 -5.94
C PHE A 395 -16.06 17.93 -5.54
N ALA A 396 -16.20 17.31 -4.37
CA ALA A 396 -17.49 16.85 -3.83
C ALA A 396 -17.60 17.02 -2.31
N GLY A 397 -18.85 17.17 -1.84
CA GLY A 397 -19.19 17.44 -0.43
C GLY A 397 -18.71 18.79 0.09
N SER A 398 -18.96 19.06 1.37
CA SER A 398 -18.53 20.26 2.09
C SER A 398 -18.66 20.08 3.61
N GLY A 399 -17.73 20.65 4.37
CA GLY A 399 -17.72 20.53 5.84
C GLY A 399 -17.31 19.14 6.36
N LEU A 400 -16.69 18.31 5.52
CA LEU A 400 -16.34 16.89 5.75
C LEU A 400 -15.21 16.67 6.78
N ASN A 401 -14.97 17.67 7.63
CA ASN A 401 -13.99 17.67 8.71
C ASN A 401 -14.68 17.86 10.08
N ASP A 402 -15.91 17.38 10.18
CA ASP A 402 -16.76 17.41 11.37
C ASP A 402 -16.33 16.41 12.45
N ASN A 403 -15.52 15.41 12.06
CA ASN A 403 -15.10 14.20 12.76
C ASN A 403 -16.08 13.03 12.72
N GLU A 404 -16.86 12.83 11.66
CA GLU A 404 -17.63 11.61 11.41
C GLU A 404 -17.08 10.79 10.22
N TRP A 405 -17.68 9.63 9.96
CA TRP A 405 -17.25 8.71 8.90
C TRP A 405 -17.91 9.05 7.56
N HIS A 406 -17.11 9.56 6.61
CA HIS A 406 -17.52 9.78 5.23
C HIS A 406 -17.02 8.67 4.31
N THR A 407 -17.75 8.39 3.24
CA THR A 407 -17.43 7.38 2.21
C THR A 407 -17.16 8.06 0.87
N VAL A 408 -15.96 7.88 0.31
CA VAL A 408 -15.60 8.38 -1.03
C VAL A 408 -15.69 7.25 -2.03
N ARG A 409 -16.26 7.53 -3.21
CA ARG A 409 -16.28 6.63 -4.37
C ARG A 409 -15.84 7.38 -5.63
N VAL A 410 -14.88 6.84 -6.35
CA VAL A 410 -14.41 7.34 -7.66
C VAL A 410 -14.58 6.25 -8.71
N VAL A 411 -15.11 6.65 -9.86
CA VAL A 411 -15.18 5.83 -11.08
C VAL A 411 -14.51 6.64 -12.18
N ARG A 412 -13.41 6.14 -12.75
CA ARG A 412 -12.75 6.71 -13.93
C ARG A 412 -12.88 5.76 -15.12
N ARG A 413 -13.20 6.31 -16.30
CA ARG A 413 -13.40 5.56 -17.56
C ARG A 413 -12.79 6.36 -18.72
N GLY A 414 -11.52 6.10 -19.01
CA GLY A 414 -10.71 6.88 -19.94
C GLY A 414 -10.65 8.35 -19.52
N LYS A 415 -11.25 9.23 -20.33
CA LYS A 415 -11.34 10.68 -20.05
C LYS A 415 -12.45 11.07 -19.07
N SER A 416 -13.40 10.18 -18.77
CA SER A 416 -14.52 10.49 -17.87
C SER A 416 -14.14 10.24 -16.41
N LEU A 417 -14.44 11.22 -15.55
CA LEU A 417 -14.24 11.18 -14.10
C LEU A 417 -15.59 11.30 -13.40
N LYS A 418 -15.80 10.51 -12.34
CA LYS A 418 -16.98 10.59 -11.48
C LYS A 418 -16.57 10.44 -10.03
N LEU A 419 -16.93 11.41 -9.20
CA LEU A 419 -16.66 11.47 -7.76
C LEU A 419 -17.98 11.54 -6.99
N THR A 420 -18.14 10.66 -6.00
CA THR A 420 -19.31 10.64 -5.09
C THR A 420 -18.79 10.64 -3.65
N VAL A 421 -19.46 11.38 -2.78
CA VAL A 421 -19.21 11.38 -1.33
C VAL A 421 -20.53 11.07 -0.64
N ASP A 422 -20.49 10.08 0.25
CA ASP A 422 -21.66 9.51 0.93
C ASP A 422 -22.78 9.15 -0.09
N ASP A 423 -24.01 9.58 0.17
CA ASP A 423 -25.17 9.44 -0.71
C ASP A 423 -25.51 10.74 -1.46
N LEU A 424 -24.56 11.68 -1.55
CA LEU A 424 -24.72 12.93 -2.31
C LEU A 424 -24.79 12.67 -3.81
N GLN A 425 -25.34 13.62 -4.57
CA GLN A 425 -25.36 13.52 -6.03
C GLN A 425 -23.94 13.45 -6.60
N PRO A 426 -23.62 12.48 -7.48
CA PRO A 426 -22.29 12.37 -8.06
C PRO A 426 -21.89 13.60 -8.88
N VAL A 427 -20.64 14.00 -8.73
CA VAL A 427 -20.00 15.04 -9.54
C VAL A 427 -19.26 14.38 -10.69
N GLU A 428 -19.61 14.75 -11.92
CA GLU A 428 -18.99 14.22 -13.14
C GLU A 428 -18.11 15.28 -13.81
N GLY A 429 -17.00 14.83 -14.40
CA GLY A 429 -16.01 15.66 -15.07
C GLY A 429 -15.41 14.94 -16.28
N GLN A 430 -14.73 15.69 -17.14
CA GLN A 430 -14.16 15.17 -18.39
C GLN A 430 -12.77 15.78 -18.60
N MET A 431 -11.74 14.95 -18.61
CA MET A 431 -10.34 15.37 -18.80
C MET A 431 -10.12 15.96 -20.21
N ALA A 432 -9.35 17.04 -20.28
CA ALA A 432 -8.79 17.56 -21.53
C ALA A 432 -7.54 16.79 -21.96
N GLY A 433 -7.10 17.03 -23.21
CA GLY A 433 -6.03 16.26 -23.85
C GLY A 433 -6.51 14.90 -24.36
N ASP A 434 -5.61 14.12 -24.94
CA ASP A 434 -5.90 12.82 -25.56
C ASP A 434 -5.29 11.62 -24.84
N HIS A 435 -4.54 11.86 -23.77
CA HIS A 435 -3.90 10.82 -22.96
C HIS A 435 -4.85 10.34 -21.84
N THR A 436 -5.00 9.03 -21.70
CA THR A 436 -5.91 8.36 -20.73
C THR A 436 -5.18 7.45 -19.75
N GLN A 437 -4.07 6.84 -20.19
CA GLN A 437 -3.30 5.86 -19.43
C GLN A 437 -2.56 6.51 -18.26
N LEU A 438 -2.71 5.92 -17.07
CA LEU A 438 -2.05 6.28 -15.80
C LEU A 438 -0.99 5.23 -15.48
N GLU A 439 0.26 5.63 -15.28
CA GLU A 439 1.32 4.76 -14.75
C GLU A 439 1.41 4.90 -13.21
N PHE A 440 1.44 3.78 -12.48
CA PHE A 440 1.76 3.80 -11.05
C PHE A 440 2.50 2.54 -10.57
N HIS A 441 3.29 2.73 -9.53
CA HIS A 441 4.11 1.72 -8.87
C HIS A 441 3.70 1.49 -7.41
N ASN A 442 3.11 2.51 -6.78
CA ASN A 442 2.68 2.42 -5.39
C ASN A 442 1.25 2.96 -5.23
N VAL A 443 0.55 2.48 -4.20
CA VAL A 443 -0.69 3.06 -3.66
C VAL A 443 -0.38 3.50 -2.23
N GLU A 444 -0.49 4.80 -1.96
CA GLU A 444 -0.01 5.43 -0.73
C GLU A 444 -1.12 6.20 -0.01
N THR A 445 -1.07 6.17 1.32
CA THR A 445 -2.01 6.85 2.23
C THR A 445 -1.25 7.41 3.44
N GLY A 446 -1.79 8.44 4.10
CA GLY A 446 -1.14 9.07 5.25
C GLY A 446 -0.05 10.08 4.85
N ILE A 447 1.02 9.61 4.22
CA ILE A 447 2.09 10.42 3.62
C ILE A 447 2.33 9.91 2.21
N VAL A 448 2.53 10.81 1.24
CA VAL A 448 3.03 10.42 -0.09
C VAL A 448 4.55 10.45 -0.07
N THR A 449 5.17 9.27 -0.06
CA THR A 449 6.61 9.08 0.09
C THR A 449 7.34 9.20 -1.25
N GLU A 450 6.81 8.63 -2.34
CA GLU A 450 7.35 8.82 -3.69
C GLU A 450 6.87 10.15 -4.28
N LYS A 451 7.66 11.19 -4.03
CA LYS A 451 7.38 12.58 -4.41
C LYS A 451 8.34 13.14 -5.45
N ARG A 452 9.23 12.34 -6.04
CA ARG A 452 10.33 12.80 -6.92
C ARG A 452 9.90 13.70 -8.07
N PHE A 453 8.72 13.45 -8.64
CA PHE A 453 8.20 14.18 -9.80
C PHE A 453 6.92 14.99 -9.51
N MET A 454 6.44 15.02 -8.27
CA MET A 454 5.23 15.78 -7.92
C MET A 454 5.56 17.29 -7.82
N PRO A 455 4.86 18.17 -8.56
CA PRO A 455 5.11 19.62 -8.52
C PRO A 455 4.65 20.28 -7.21
N ALA A 456 3.70 19.65 -6.51
CA ALA A 456 3.28 19.98 -5.16
C ALA A 456 2.86 18.69 -4.45
N VAL A 457 3.23 18.56 -3.17
CA VAL A 457 2.89 17.41 -2.32
C VAL A 457 1.72 17.83 -1.43
N PRO A 458 0.65 17.02 -1.29
CA PRO A 458 -0.42 17.29 -0.33
C PRO A 458 0.12 17.23 1.11
N SER A 459 -0.59 17.81 2.06
CA SER A 459 -0.23 17.64 3.47
C SER A 459 -0.57 16.24 3.99
N ASN A 460 0.20 15.78 4.96
CA ASN A 460 0.03 14.47 5.58
C ASN A 460 -1.34 14.36 6.27
N PHE A 461 -1.97 13.19 6.24
CA PHE A 461 -3.29 13.01 6.80
C PHE A 461 -3.27 12.75 8.32
N ILE A 462 -4.24 13.34 9.01
CA ILE A 462 -4.51 13.12 10.43
C ILE A 462 -5.96 12.68 10.57
N GLY A 463 -6.20 11.53 11.18
CA GLY A 463 -7.51 10.90 11.26
C GLY A 463 -7.47 9.41 10.98
N HIS A 464 -8.57 8.85 10.49
CA HIS A 464 -8.72 7.42 10.23
C HIS A 464 -9.10 7.15 8.78
N LEU A 465 -8.61 6.03 8.24
CA LEU A 465 -9.07 5.44 6.98
C LEU A 465 -9.57 4.01 7.21
N GLN A 466 -10.54 3.57 6.43
CA GLN A 466 -11.10 2.21 6.49
C GLN A 466 -11.54 1.75 5.09
N GLY A 467 -11.39 0.46 4.79
CA GLY A 467 -11.99 -0.17 3.59
C GLY A 467 -11.46 0.34 2.24
N LEU A 468 -10.22 0.85 2.19
CA LEU A 468 -9.58 1.28 0.94
C LEU A 468 -9.59 0.13 -0.08
N THR A 469 -10.33 0.33 -1.16
CA THR A 469 -10.48 -0.61 -2.26
C THR A 469 -10.12 0.08 -3.57
N LEU A 470 -9.21 -0.51 -4.35
CA LEU A 470 -8.87 -0.08 -5.71
C LEU A 470 -9.00 -1.29 -6.65
N ASN A 471 -9.82 -1.17 -7.68
CA ASN A 471 -10.13 -2.21 -8.66
C ASN A 471 -10.52 -3.56 -8.00
N GLY A 472 -11.30 -3.48 -6.92
CA GLY A 472 -11.75 -4.63 -6.13
C GLY A 472 -10.77 -5.15 -5.07
N MET A 473 -9.54 -4.64 -4.98
CA MET A 473 -8.53 -5.09 -4.00
C MET A 473 -8.62 -4.28 -2.68
N PRO A 474 -9.01 -4.87 -1.53
CA PRO A 474 -9.18 -4.17 -0.26
C PRO A 474 -7.84 -4.04 0.49
N TYR A 475 -6.97 -3.15 0.02
CA TYR A 475 -5.55 -3.12 0.40
C TYR A 475 -5.27 -3.02 1.91
N ILE A 476 -6.03 -2.24 2.69
CA ILE A 476 -5.81 -2.12 4.14
C ILE A 476 -5.96 -3.47 4.84
N ASP A 477 -6.98 -4.24 4.46
CA ASP A 477 -7.27 -5.54 5.05
C ASP A 477 -6.29 -6.62 4.56
N LEU A 478 -5.89 -6.57 3.30
CA LEU A 478 -4.85 -7.46 2.76
C LEU A 478 -3.50 -7.26 3.49
N CYS A 479 -3.08 -6.01 3.70
CA CYS A 479 -1.87 -5.66 4.44
C CYS A 479 -1.90 -6.19 5.88
N LYS A 480 -3.02 -6.00 6.60
CA LYS A 480 -3.18 -6.46 7.99
C LYS A 480 -3.09 -7.98 8.11
N ASN A 481 -3.74 -8.72 7.21
CA ASN A 481 -3.85 -10.18 7.32
C ASN A 481 -2.54 -10.89 6.94
N GLY A 482 -1.61 -10.19 6.25
CA GLY A 482 -0.48 -10.82 5.57
C GLY A 482 -0.87 -11.51 4.26
N ASP A 483 -2.03 -11.16 3.67
CA ASP A 483 -2.49 -11.69 2.38
C ASP A 483 -1.60 -11.20 1.21
N ILE A 484 -0.81 -10.14 1.44
CA ILE A 484 0.21 -9.60 0.52
C ILE A 484 1.49 -9.27 1.31
N ASP A 485 2.65 -9.58 0.74
CA ASP A 485 3.99 -9.32 1.32
C ASP A 485 4.54 -7.93 0.95
N TYR A 486 4.03 -7.33 -0.12
CA TYR A 486 4.50 -6.05 -0.68
C TYR A 486 3.86 -4.78 -0.06
N CYS A 487 3.63 -4.79 1.26
CA CYS A 487 3.03 -3.66 2.00
C CYS A 487 3.96 -3.11 3.09
N GLU A 488 4.24 -1.81 3.05
CA GLU A 488 5.04 -1.06 4.01
C GLU A 488 4.14 -0.10 4.80
N LEU A 489 4.06 -0.21 6.13
CA LEU A 489 3.25 0.72 6.93
C LEU A 489 3.79 0.95 8.34
N ASN A 490 3.60 2.18 8.86
CA ASN A 490 3.79 2.53 10.27
C ASN A 490 2.52 3.18 10.88
N ALA A 491 1.40 3.14 10.16
CA ALA A 491 0.07 3.52 10.66
C ALA A 491 -0.41 2.57 11.76
N VAL A 492 -1.16 3.10 12.73
CA VAL A 492 -1.65 2.30 13.87
C VAL A 492 -2.93 1.56 13.45
N ILE A 493 -2.93 0.24 13.58
CA ILE A 493 -4.12 -0.59 13.32
C ILE A 493 -5.16 -0.39 14.44
N GLY A 494 -6.42 -0.24 14.05
CA GLY A 494 -7.53 0.05 14.95
C GLY A 494 -7.79 1.54 15.15
N TYR A 495 -8.81 1.87 15.94
CA TYR A 495 -9.21 3.24 16.26
C TYR A 495 -8.54 3.73 17.54
N LYS A 496 -7.84 4.87 17.48
CA LYS A 496 -7.16 5.52 18.62
C LYS A 496 -7.49 7.01 18.62
N SER A 497 -7.71 7.63 19.80
CA SER A 497 -7.81 9.10 19.86
C SER A 497 -6.47 9.74 19.49
N ILE A 498 -6.47 10.62 18.49
CA ILE A 498 -5.24 11.20 17.94
C ILE A 498 -4.92 12.55 18.60
N VAL A 499 -3.68 12.66 19.06
CA VAL A 499 -3.01 13.87 19.50
C VAL A 499 -1.63 13.83 18.84
N ALA A 500 -1.44 14.64 17.79
CA ALA A 500 -0.24 14.61 16.94
C ALA A 500 0.80 15.64 17.40
N ASP A 501 2.08 15.28 17.37
CA ASP A 501 3.25 16.10 17.80
C ASP A 501 2.94 17.06 18.96
N PRO A 502 2.63 16.54 20.17
CA PRO A 502 2.37 17.36 21.33
C PRO A 502 3.64 18.09 21.77
N VAL A 503 3.53 19.40 22.02
CA VAL A 503 4.63 20.29 22.41
C VAL A 503 4.22 21.14 23.61
N THR A 504 5.06 21.14 24.65
CA THR A 504 4.87 21.85 25.92
C THR A 504 5.61 23.18 25.95
N PHE A 505 4.87 24.26 26.22
CA PHE A 505 5.38 25.58 26.53
C PHE A 505 5.45 25.71 28.06
N ARG A 506 6.64 25.53 28.65
CA ARG A 506 6.80 25.39 30.11
C ARG A 506 6.49 26.67 30.89
N SER A 507 6.70 27.84 30.30
CA SER A 507 6.46 29.14 30.94
C SER A 507 5.66 30.08 30.06
N ARG A 508 4.97 31.04 30.68
CA ARG A 508 4.23 32.13 30.00
C ARG A 508 5.11 33.15 29.26
N SER A 509 6.41 32.90 29.17
CA SER A 509 7.36 33.65 28.33
C SER A 509 8.00 32.75 27.25
N SER A 510 7.52 31.52 27.10
CA SER A 510 8.01 30.58 26.10
C SER A 510 7.16 30.69 24.84
N PHE A 511 7.79 30.84 23.69
CA PHE A 511 7.12 30.94 22.40
C PHE A 511 8.04 30.53 21.25
N VAL A 512 7.44 30.21 20.11
CA VAL A 512 8.16 29.96 18.85
C VAL A 512 7.63 30.88 17.76
N THR A 513 8.48 31.25 16.80
CA THR A 513 8.06 31.95 15.58
C THR A 513 8.13 31.02 14.37
N LEU A 514 7.15 31.16 13.47
CA LEU A 514 6.99 30.40 12.24
C LEU A 514 6.83 31.35 11.05
N PRO A 515 7.02 30.88 9.79
CA PRO A 515 6.71 31.67 8.60
C PRO A 515 5.26 32.16 8.57
N THR A 516 5.03 33.34 7.97
CA THR A 516 3.72 34.03 7.90
C THR A 516 2.56 33.12 7.50
N LEU A 517 1.46 33.17 8.24
CA LEU A 517 0.26 32.36 7.98
C LEU A 517 -0.37 32.70 6.61
N GLN A 518 -0.53 31.69 5.76
CA GLN A 518 -1.11 31.83 4.41
C GLN A 518 -2.65 31.73 4.45
N ALA A 519 -3.33 32.81 4.87
CA ALA A 519 -4.78 32.83 5.14
C ALA A 519 -5.61 33.84 4.30
N TYR A 520 -5.11 34.18 3.11
CA TYR A 520 -5.59 35.33 2.31
C TYR A 520 -7.07 35.23 1.88
N TYR A 521 -7.46 34.25 1.04
CA TYR A 521 -8.84 34.16 0.52
C TYR A 521 -9.81 33.42 1.45
N SER A 522 -9.29 32.42 2.18
CA SER A 522 -10.00 31.60 3.15
C SER A 522 -8.98 31.06 4.15
N MET A 523 -9.48 30.57 5.29
CA MET A 523 -8.65 30.12 6.39
C MET A 523 -9.31 28.91 7.08
N HIS A 524 -8.52 27.89 7.38
CA HIS A 524 -8.87 26.81 8.31
C HIS A 524 -7.68 26.59 9.25
N LEU A 525 -7.89 26.90 10.54
CA LEU A 525 -6.95 26.58 11.60
C LEU A 525 -7.54 25.44 12.43
N PHE A 526 -6.75 24.42 12.71
CA PHE A 526 -7.07 23.42 13.72
C PHE A 526 -5.91 23.29 14.70
N MET A 527 -6.21 23.13 15.99
CA MET A 527 -5.23 22.83 17.01
C MET A 527 -5.91 22.21 18.23
N GLN A 528 -5.17 21.39 18.96
CA GLN A 528 -5.54 20.91 20.28
C GLN A 528 -4.69 21.63 21.33
N PHE A 529 -5.26 21.92 22.51
CA PHE A 529 -4.50 22.48 23.63
C PHE A 529 -4.88 21.84 24.97
N LYS A 530 -3.94 21.84 25.92
CA LYS A 530 -4.12 21.39 27.31
C LYS A 530 -3.45 22.38 28.25
N THR A 531 -4.18 22.96 29.21
CA THR A 531 -3.62 23.95 30.15
C THR A 531 -4.34 23.97 31.50
N THR A 532 -3.65 24.47 32.52
CA THR A 532 -4.21 24.91 33.81
C THR A 532 -4.32 26.44 33.93
N SER A 533 -3.70 27.21 33.04
CA SER A 533 -3.70 28.68 33.07
C SER A 533 -5.02 29.21 32.51
N PRO A 534 -5.77 30.08 33.22
CA PRO A 534 -7.00 30.67 32.70
C PRO A 534 -6.75 31.75 31.64
N ASP A 535 -5.55 32.33 31.60
CA ASP A 535 -5.22 33.43 30.69
C ASP A 535 -3.89 33.13 29.97
N GLY A 536 -3.75 33.57 28.71
CA GLY A 536 -2.52 33.48 27.92
C GLY A 536 -2.71 33.62 26.41
N LEU A 537 -1.75 34.25 25.73
CA LEU A 537 -1.72 34.40 24.26
C LEU A 537 -1.29 33.09 23.58
N ILE A 538 -2.12 32.53 22.71
CA ILE A 538 -1.87 31.24 22.03
C ILE A 538 -1.27 31.43 20.64
N LEU A 539 -1.82 32.34 19.83
CA LEU A 539 -1.39 32.61 18.46
C LEU A 539 -1.47 34.11 18.16
N PHE A 540 -0.48 34.65 17.45
CA PHE A 540 -0.51 36.01 16.90
C PHE A 540 0.21 36.10 15.54
N ASN A 541 -0.43 36.68 14.52
CA ASN A 541 0.26 37.17 13.32
C ASN A 541 -0.24 38.59 13.04
N ARG A 542 0.70 39.51 12.77
CA ARG A 542 0.38 40.84 12.26
C ARG A 542 0.24 40.84 10.73
N GLY A 543 -0.41 41.86 10.18
CA GLY A 543 -0.49 42.14 8.74
C GLY A 543 -0.18 43.59 8.40
N ASP A 544 -0.42 43.96 7.14
CA ASP A 544 -0.23 45.33 6.68
C ASP A 544 -1.25 46.30 7.30
N GLY A 545 -0.77 47.48 7.68
CA GLY A 545 -1.58 48.51 8.35
C GLY A 545 -2.13 48.04 9.71
N ASN A 546 -3.42 47.68 9.72
CA ASN A 546 -4.17 47.26 10.90
C ASN A 546 -4.53 45.76 10.90
N ASP A 547 -4.23 45.00 9.83
CA ASP A 547 -4.58 43.58 9.76
C ASP A 547 -3.88 42.79 10.87
N PHE A 548 -4.60 41.85 11.49
CA PHE A 548 -4.02 40.87 12.41
C PHE A 548 -4.95 39.68 12.66
N ILE A 549 -4.37 38.61 13.18
CA ILE A 549 -5.08 37.48 13.80
C ILE A 549 -4.50 37.18 15.18
N VAL A 550 -5.38 36.94 16.16
CA VAL A 550 -5.06 36.49 17.51
C VAL A 550 -5.97 35.33 17.92
N ILE A 551 -5.36 34.34 18.58
CA ILE A 551 -6.06 33.39 19.45
C ILE A 551 -5.51 33.58 20.87
N GLU A 552 -6.38 33.79 21.85
CA GLU A 552 -6.00 33.89 23.25
C GLU A 552 -6.99 33.14 24.16
N LEU A 553 -6.54 32.77 25.35
CA LEU A 553 -7.42 32.33 26.44
C LEU A 553 -7.61 33.49 27.42
N VAL A 554 -8.85 33.75 27.85
CA VAL A 554 -9.20 34.81 28.80
C VAL A 554 -10.21 34.28 29.82
N LYS A 555 -9.81 34.26 31.10
CA LYS A 555 -10.60 33.69 32.22
C LYS A 555 -11.09 32.25 31.94
N GLY A 556 -10.30 31.50 31.18
CA GLY A 556 -10.53 30.13 30.73
C GLY A 556 -11.37 30.00 29.47
N TYR A 557 -11.82 31.08 28.84
CA TYR A 557 -12.62 31.03 27.60
C TYR A 557 -11.76 31.40 26.39
N LEU A 558 -11.88 30.65 25.29
CA LEU A 558 -11.17 30.96 24.06
C LEU A 558 -11.75 32.22 23.41
N HIS A 559 -10.87 33.16 23.05
CA HIS A 559 -11.18 34.30 22.21
C HIS A 559 -10.42 34.16 20.88
N TYR A 560 -11.15 34.36 19.78
CA TYR A 560 -10.59 34.60 18.45
C TYR A 560 -10.83 36.07 18.10
N ILE A 561 -9.77 36.80 17.80
CA ILE A 561 -9.83 38.20 17.37
C ILE A 561 -9.15 38.32 16.00
N SER A 562 -9.76 39.06 15.07
CA SER A 562 -9.06 39.49 13.87
C SER A 562 -9.54 40.85 13.37
N ASP A 563 -8.70 41.51 12.58
CA ASP A 563 -9.05 42.67 11.75
C ASP A 563 -8.63 42.39 10.30
N LEU A 564 -9.50 42.74 9.36
CA LEU A 564 -9.33 42.61 7.90
C LEU A 564 -9.53 44.01 7.29
N GLY A 565 -8.77 45.00 7.78
CA GLY A 565 -8.87 46.40 7.40
C GLY A 565 -10.22 47.10 7.66
N ASN A 566 -11.10 46.53 8.51
CA ASN A 566 -12.47 47.03 8.72
C ASN A 566 -12.86 47.21 10.20
N GLY A 567 -11.95 46.94 11.12
CA GLY A 567 -12.14 47.03 12.56
C GLY A 567 -12.10 45.66 13.24
N ALA A 568 -11.26 45.55 14.26
CA ALA A 568 -11.09 44.35 15.06
C ALA A 568 -12.42 43.86 15.65
N HIS A 569 -12.76 42.59 15.37
CA HIS A 569 -13.92 41.91 15.93
C HIS A 569 -13.48 40.72 16.79
N LEU A 570 -14.26 40.41 17.82
CA LEU A 570 -14.02 39.33 18.79
C LEU A 570 -15.14 38.29 18.71
N ILE A 571 -14.78 37.05 18.39
CA ILE A 571 -15.64 35.88 18.49
C ILE A 571 -15.21 35.07 19.71
N LYS A 572 -16.15 34.79 20.62
CA LYS A 572 -15.90 33.93 21.78
C LYS A 572 -16.22 32.47 21.45
N GLY A 573 -15.32 31.57 21.80
CA GLY A 573 -15.56 30.13 21.78
C GLY A 573 -16.71 29.78 22.74
N ASN A 574 -17.63 28.94 22.27
CA ASN A 574 -18.76 28.48 23.07
C ASN A 574 -18.33 27.26 23.88
N SER A 575 -18.17 27.40 25.20
CA SER A 575 -17.95 26.31 26.15
C SER A 575 -18.98 26.39 27.29
N ASN A 576 -19.17 25.30 28.06
CA ASN A 576 -19.98 25.35 29.29
C ASN A 576 -19.14 25.72 30.52
N SER A 577 -17.84 25.49 30.44
CA SER A 577 -16.85 25.63 31.50
C SER A 577 -15.62 26.40 31.01
N PRO A 578 -14.80 26.93 31.92
CA PRO A 578 -13.41 27.27 31.63
C PRO A 578 -12.66 26.06 31.04
N LEU A 579 -11.86 26.30 30.00
CA LEU A 579 -11.07 25.33 29.22
C LEU A 579 -9.65 25.14 29.79
N ASN A 580 -9.42 25.59 31.03
CA ASN A 580 -8.16 25.46 31.76
C ASN A 580 -8.23 24.36 32.84
N ASP A 581 -8.94 23.27 32.53
CA ASP A 581 -9.21 22.14 33.42
C ASP A 581 -8.19 20.98 33.30
N ASN A 582 -7.12 21.19 32.52
CA ASN A 582 -6.05 20.24 32.19
C ASN A 582 -6.46 19.02 31.33
N HIS A 583 -7.56 19.10 30.56
CA HIS A 583 -7.87 18.15 29.49
C HIS A 583 -7.52 18.72 28.10
N TRP A 584 -7.49 17.85 27.09
CA TRP A 584 -7.29 18.25 25.70
C TRP A 584 -8.58 18.81 25.11
N HIS A 585 -8.58 20.09 24.73
CA HIS A 585 -9.65 20.74 23.99
C HIS A 585 -9.29 20.90 22.52
N ASN A 586 -10.26 20.66 21.64
CA ASN A 586 -10.14 20.80 20.19
C ASN A 586 -10.63 22.19 19.77
N VAL A 587 -9.80 22.93 19.02
CA VAL A 587 -10.13 24.25 18.49
C VAL A 587 -10.06 24.20 16.97
N HIS A 588 -11.18 24.47 16.31
CA HIS A 588 -11.25 24.70 14.87
C HIS A 588 -11.76 26.12 14.60
N ILE A 589 -10.96 26.94 13.91
CA ILE A 589 -11.31 28.31 13.51
C ILE A 589 -11.21 28.40 11.99
N SER A 590 -12.31 28.66 11.30
CA SER A 590 -12.31 28.84 9.85
C SER A 590 -12.99 30.14 9.40
N ARG A 591 -12.65 30.60 8.19
CA ARG A 591 -13.26 31.73 7.49
C ARG A 591 -13.40 31.37 6.02
N ASP A 592 -14.62 31.38 5.50
CA ASP A 592 -14.90 31.10 4.10
C ASP A 592 -14.76 32.36 3.20
N THR A 593 -14.92 32.19 1.88
CA THR A 593 -14.86 33.28 0.88
C THR A 593 -16.03 34.28 0.94
N ASN A 594 -17.00 34.04 1.83
CA ASN A 594 -18.15 34.90 2.12
C ASN A 594 -17.98 35.63 3.47
N ASN A 595 -16.80 35.51 4.12
CA ASN A 595 -16.52 36.02 5.46
C ASN A 595 -17.47 35.46 6.54
N LEU A 596 -17.91 34.21 6.40
CA LEU A 596 -18.48 33.44 7.50
C LEU A 596 -17.34 32.88 8.35
N HIS A 597 -17.10 33.49 9.51
CA HIS A 597 -16.18 32.97 10.51
C HIS A 597 -16.88 31.91 11.36
N THR A 598 -16.19 30.80 11.62
CA THR A 598 -16.69 29.67 12.41
C THR A 598 -15.66 29.29 13.47
N VAL A 599 -16.06 29.27 14.74
CA VAL A 599 -15.24 28.81 15.87
C VAL A 599 -15.93 27.59 16.49
N LYS A 600 -15.34 26.40 16.36
CA LYS A 600 -15.79 25.16 17.01
C LYS A 600 -14.83 24.81 18.14
N ILE A 601 -15.38 24.69 19.36
CA ILE A 601 -14.68 24.22 20.56
C ILE A 601 -15.27 22.85 20.90
N ASP A 602 -14.45 21.81 20.81
CA ASP A 602 -14.86 20.40 20.92
C ASP A 602 -16.07 20.07 20.02
N THR A 603 -17.27 19.99 20.59
CA THR A 603 -18.52 19.73 19.86
C THR A 603 -19.37 20.97 19.58
N LYS A 604 -19.08 22.10 20.22
CA LYS A 604 -19.89 23.33 20.17
C LYS A 604 -19.40 24.29 19.09
N VAL A 605 -20.30 24.77 18.24
CA VAL A 605 -20.01 25.71 17.15
C VAL A 605 -20.56 27.11 17.45
N THR A 606 -19.77 28.14 17.14
CA THR A 606 -20.17 29.56 17.05
C THR A 606 -19.89 30.06 15.63
N THR A 607 -20.85 30.73 14.99
CA THR A 607 -20.68 31.33 13.65
C THR A 607 -20.96 32.82 13.67
N GLN A 608 -20.18 33.62 12.94
CA GLN A 608 -20.39 35.06 12.76
C GLN A 608 -19.96 35.48 11.35
N THR A 609 -20.84 36.16 10.61
CA THR A 609 -20.49 36.80 9.33
C THR A 609 -19.95 38.20 9.58
N THR A 610 -18.82 38.57 8.96
CA THR A 610 -18.26 39.93 9.03
C THR A 610 -18.48 40.67 7.71
N MET A 611 -18.82 41.96 7.81
CA MET A 611 -18.99 42.84 6.64
C MET A 611 -17.71 43.66 6.44
N GLY A 612 -17.09 43.59 5.26
CA GLY A 612 -15.85 44.30 4.98
C GLY A 612 -15.05 43.67 3.83
N ALA A 613 -13.73 43.88 3.86
CA ALA A 613 -12.79 43.27 2.93
C ALA A 613 -12.75 41.74 3.09
N LYS A 614 -12.44 41.05 1.99
CA LYS A 614 -12.44 39.57 1.90
C LYS A 614 -11.09 38.92 2.17
N ASN A 615 -10.04 39.73 2.29
CA ASN A 615 -8.67 39.27 2.32
C ASN A 615 -8.03 39.69 3.65
N LEU A 616 -7.18 38.84 4.20
CA LEU A 616 -6.37 39.10 5.39
C LEU A 616 -4.91 39.07 4.96
N ASP A 617 -4.23 40.22 4.92
CA ASP A 617 -2.87 40.34 4.37
C ASP A 617 -1.80 40.36 5.48
N LEU A 618 -1.46 39.17 5.96
CA LEU A 618 -0.49 38.94 7.04
C LEU A 618 0.96 39.14 6.56
N LYS A 619 1.81 39.67 7.44
CA LYS A 619 3.24 39.98 7.19
C LYS A 619 4.09 39.63 8.40
N GLY A 620 5.32 39.19 8.14
CA GLY A 620 6.25 38.78 9.18
C GLY A 620 5.79 37.54 9.95
N ASP A 621 6.55 37.21 10.98
CA ASP A 621 6.45 35.98 11.76
C ASP A 621 5.08 35.72 12.37
N LEU A 622 4.67 34.45 12.31
CA LEU A 622 3.58 33.88 13.07
C LEU A 622 4.11 33.45 14.44
N TYR A 623 3.58 34.01 15.51
CA TYR A 623 3.95 33.71 16.89
C TYR A 623 3.01 32.66 17.48
N ILE A 624 3.57 31.61 18.10
CA ILE A 624 2.84 30.52 18.78
C ILE A 624 3.34 30.41 20.23
N GLY A 625 2.43 30.35 21.19
CA GLY A 625 2.71 30.30 22.63
C GLY A 625 2.88 31.65 23.32
N GLY A 626 3.17 32.72 22.57
CA GLY A 626 3.30 34.08 23.11
C GLY A 626 4.11 35.00 22.19
N VAL A 627 4.39 36.23 22.67
CA VAL A 627 5.26 37.22 22.00
C VAL A 627 6.36 37.70 22.94
N SER A 628 7.27 38.56 22.47
CA SER A 628 8.28 39.19 23.33
C SER A 628 7.63 40.07 24.41
N LYS A 629 8.36 40.31 25.51
CA LYS A 629 7.86 41.02 26.69
C LYS A 629 7.45 42.47 26.38
N GLU A 630 8.11 43.06 25.39
CA GLU A 630 7.89 44.41 24.88
C GLU A 630 6.59 44.47 24.08
N MET A 631 6.38 43.50 23.17
CA MET A 631 5.25 43.46 22.25
C MET A 631 3.88 43.42 22.93
N TYR A 632 3.75 42.86 24.15
CA TYR A 632 2.48 42.88 24.90
C TYR A 632 1.95 44.29 25.21
N ARG A 633 2.77 45.33 25.08
CA ARG A 633 2.35 46.74 25.22
C ARG A 633 1.70 47.30 23.96
N ASP A 634 2.08 46.75 22.81
CA ASP A 634 1.71 47.24 21.47
C ASP A 634 0.67 46.35 20.77
N LEU A 635 0.17 45.31 21.46
CA LEU A 635 -0.92 44.46 20.98
C LEU A 635 -2.21 45.27 20.74
N PRO A 636 -3.05 44.88 19.76
CA PRO A 636 -4.32 45.55 19.48
C PRO A 636 -5.22 45.67 20.71
N LYS A 637 -5.92 46.80 20.86
CA LYS A 637 -6.67 47.16 22.09
C LYS A 637 -7.73 46.16 22.55
N LEU A 638 -8.21 45.28 21.66
CA LEU A 638 -9.22 44.27 21.94
C LEU A 638 -8.62 42.95 22.49
N VAL A 639 -7.29 42.81 22.46
CA VAL A 639 -6.54 41.65 22.98
C VAL A 639 -6.28 41.85 24.47
N HIS A 640 -6.68 40.88 25.29
CA HIS A 640 -6.56 40.97 26.75
C HIS A 640 -5.23 40.47 27.30
N SER A 641 -4.56 39.54 26.60
CA SER A 641 -3.34 38.88 27.06
C SER A 641 -2.18 39.84 27.32
N ARG A 642 -1.54 39.70 28.47
CA ARG A 642 -0.30 40.42 28.85
C ARG A 642 0.86 39.47 29.18
N GLU A 643 0.65 38.20 28.87
CA GLU A 643 1.54 37.06 29.08
C GLU A 643 1.17 35.94 28.09
N GLY A 644 2.10 35.01 27.84
CA GLY A 644 1.93 33.92 26.90
C GLY A 644 1.13 32.75 27.46
N PHE A 645 0.75 31.84 26.56
CA PHE A 645 0.22 30.53 26.91
C PHE A 645 1.25 29.71 27.69
N GLN A 646 0.75 28.83 28.55
CA GLN A 646 1.55 27.85 29.30
C GLN A 646 0.76 26.55 29.37
N GLY A 647 1.37 25.43 29.00
CA GLY A 647 0.68 24.16 28.77
C GLY A 647 1.13 23.53 27.47
N CYS A 648 0.32 22.63 26.91
CA CYS A 648 0.64 21.94 25.66
C CYS A 648 -0.21 22.44 24.49
N LEU A 649 0.38 22.44 23.29
CA LEU A 649 -0.32 22.44 22.01
C LEU A 649 -0.07 21.10 21.30
N ALA A 650 -0.98 20.70 20.41
CA ALA A 650 -0.85 19.52 19.57
C ALA A 650 -1.67 19.67 18.28
N THR A 651 -1.40 18.84 17.29
CA THR A 651 -2.17 18.71 16.04
C THR A 651 -2.41 20.06 15.35
N VAL A 652 -1.36 20.90 15.29
CA VAL A 652 -1.46 22.27 14.77
C VAL A 652 -1.50 22.24 13.24
N ASP A 653 -2.60 22.71 12.67
CA ASP A 653 -2.87 22.85 11.24
C ASP A 653 -3.04 24.33 10.89
N LEU A 654 -2.10 24.85 10.09
CA LEU A 654 -2.04 26.24 9.65
C LEU A 654 -2.47 26.33 8.19
N ASN A 655 -3.78 26.32 7.95
CA ASN A 655 -4.40 26.36 6.63
C ASN A 655 -3.85 25.29 5.66
N GLY A 656 -3.66 24.07 6.18
CA GLY A 656 -3.17 22.91 5.44
C GLY A 656 -1.74 22.51 5.80
N ARG A 657 -0.89 23.43 6.29
CA ARG A 657 0.48 23.11 6.75
C ARG A 657 0.44 22.52 8.16
N LEU A 658 1.10 21.39 8.34
CA LEU A 658 1.50 20.87 9.66
C LEU A 658 2.95 21.31 9.93
N PRO A 659 3.21 22.38 10.71
CA PRO A 659 4.56 22.69 11.15
C PRO A 659 4.98 21.76 12.30
N ASP A 660 6.23 21.31 12.28
CA ASP A 660 6.89 20.85 13.51
C ASP A 660 7.25 22.08 14.34
N LEU A 661 6.62 22.26 15.52
CA LEU A 661 6.75 23.51 16.28
C LEU A 661 8.16 23.80 16.80
N LEU A 662 9.10 22.85 16.70
CA LEU A 662 10.50 23.01 17.10
C LEU A 662 11.45 23.03 15.89
N ALA A 663 11.20 22.20 14.86
CA ALA A 663 12.08 22.08 13.71
C ALA A 663 11.75 23.09 12.58
N ASP A 664 10.49 23.52 12.43
CA ASP A 664 10.09 24.58 11.49
C ASP A 664 10.26 25.99 12.10
N ALA A 665 10.69 26.09 13.36
CA ALA A 665 10.79 27.35 14.11
C ALA A 665 11.89 28.28 13.57
N LEU A 666 11.52 29.50 13.21
CA LEU A 666 12.46 30.57 12.84
C LEU A 666 13.25 31.07 14.05
N ALA A 667 12.61 31.10 15.22
CA ALA A 667 13.23 31.29 16.52
C ALA A 667 12.42 30.58 17.61
N THR A 668 13.10 30.11 18.66
CA THR A 668 12.49 29.59 19.90
C THR A 668 12.97 30.41 21.09
N MET A 669 12.04 30.80 21.96
CA MET A 669 12.29 31.56 23.17
C MET A 669 11.71 30.83 24.38
N GLY A 670 12.42 30.89 25.52
CA GLY A 670 12.00 30.21 26.76
C GLY A 670 12.30 28.70 26.74
N GLN A 671 11.40 27.91 27.32
CA GLN A 671 11.50 26.45 27.39
C GLN A 671 10.29 25.86 26.66
N VAL A 672 10.54 25.38 25.44
CA VAL A 672 9.58 24.68 24.58
C VAL A 672 10.14 23.29 24.29
N GLU A 673 9.37 22.24 24.58
CA GLU A 673 9.83 20.85 24.58
C GLU A 673 8.77 19.93 23.96
N ARG A 674 9.17 18.81 23.37
CA ARG A 674 8.19 17.79 22.91
C ARG A 674 7.55 17.05 24.08
N GLY A 675 6.43 16.40 23.81
CA GLY A 675 5.62 15.71 24.79
C GLY A 675 4.69 16.63 25.57
N CYS A 676 3.84 16.03 26.42
CA CYS A 676 2.83 16.74 27.20
C CYS A 676 2.57 16.09 28.58
N GLU A 677 3.51 15.28 29.06
CA GLU A 677 3.36 14.47 30.29
C GLU A 677 4.16 15.01 31.48
N GLY A 678 4.83 16.16 31.31
CA GLY A 678 5.75 16.78 32.28
C GLY A 678 7.21 16.68 31.82
N PRO A 679 8.20 16.88 32.70
CA PRO A 679 9.54 16.37 32.43
C PRO A 679 9.46 14.85 32.22
N SER A 680 10.08 14.36 31.15
CA SER A 680 10.13 12.94 30.83
C SER A 680 10.73 12.14 32.00
N THR A 681 10.23 10.91 32.20
CA THR A 681 10.72 10.05 33.29
C THR A 681 12.19 9.75 33.06
N THR A 682 13.04 10.19 33.98
CA THR A 682 14.48 9.93 33.93
C THR A 682 14.81 8.62 34.65
N CYS A 683 15.86 7.94 34.18
CA CYS A 683 16.34 6.71 34.82
C CYS A 683 16.64 6.92 36.32
N GLN A 684 15.95 6.16 37.17
CA GLN A 684 16.20 6.01 38.60
C GLN A 684 16.83 4.64 38.87
N GLU A 685 17.33 4.40 40.08
CA GLU A 685 17.87 3.09 40.49
C GLU A 685 16.81 1.97 40.46
N ASP A 686 15.52 2.31 40.63
CA ASP A 686 14.38 1.40 40.61
C ASP A 686 13.58 1.41 39.28
N SER A 687 14.04 2.15 38.26
CA SER A 687 13.36 2.23 36.95
C SER A 687 13.16 0.89 36.25
N CYS A 688 14.08 -0.06 36.44
CA CYS A 688 14.08 -1.36 35.74
C CYS A 688 14.27 -2.50 36.74
N SER A 689 13.42 -3.54 36.65
CA SER A 689 13.47 -4.70 37.55
C SER A 689 14.56 -5.69 37.16
N ASN A 690 14.93 -6.59 38.09
CA ASN A 690 15.76 -7.78 37.84
C ASN A 690 17.14 -7.51 37.20
N GLN A 691 17.76 -6.37 37.53
CA GLN A 691 19.01 -5.85 36.94
C GLN A 691 18.89 -5.51 35.43
N GLY A 692 17.71 -5.10 34.96
CA GLY A 692 17.54 -4.52 33.62
C GLY A 692 18.27 -3.18 33.50
N VAL A 693 18.90 -2.92 32.34
CA VAL A 693 19.65 -1.68 32.15
C VAL A 693 18.68 -0.57 31.75
N CYS A 694 18.58 0.48 32.57
CA CYS A 694 17.80 1.65 32.22
C CYS A 694 18.50 2.48 31.14
N LEU A 695 17.83 2.66 30.01
CA LEU A 695 18.27 3.46 28.88
C LEU A 695 17.39 4.71 28.78
N GLN A 696 18.02 5.87 28.97
CA GLN A 696 17.35 7.16 28.84
C GLN A 696 16.99 7.42 27.38
N GLN A 697 15.71 7.66 27.12
CA GLN A 697 15.19 8.12 25.83
C GLN A 697 14.77 9.58 25.93
N TRP A 698 14.32 10.16 24.81
CA TRP A 698 13.83 11.54 24.80
C TRP A 698 12.39 11.68 25.36
N GLU A 699 11.52 10.68 25.14
CA GLU A 699 10.15 10.64 25.67
C GLU A 699 10.05 10.16 27.13
N GLY A 700 11.07 9.47 27.64
CA GLY A 700 11.04 8.78 28.93
C GLY A 700 12.27 7.88 29.10
N PHE A 701 12.13 6.74 29.77
CA PHE A 701 13.15 5.70 29.79
C PHE A 701 12.62 4.37 29.24
N THR A 702 13.55 3.49 28.87
CA THR A 702 13.30 2.11 28.41
C THR A 702 14.23 1.15 29.16
N CYS A 703 13.88 -0.12 29.29
CA CYS A 703 14.69 -1.11 30.01
C CYS A 703 15.22 -2.20 29.07
N ASP A 704 16.54 -2.36 28.95
CA ASP A 704 17.12 -3.50 28.26
C ASP A 704 17.07 -4.76 29.16
N CYS A 705 16.16 -5.67 28.81
CA CYS A 705 15.96 -6.94 29.50
C CYS A 705 16.82 -8.09 28.94
N SER A 706 17.72 -7.82 27.99
CA SER A 706 18.54 -8.86 27.34
C SER A 706 19.33 -9.71 28.33
N MET A 707 19.77 -9.13 29.44
CA MET A 707 20.58 -9.81 30.46
C MET A 707 19.79 -10.24 31.71
N THR A 708 18.45 -10.16 31.74
CA THR A 708 17.66 -10.40 32.96
C THR A 708 16.93 -11.74 33.03
N SER A 709 16.77 -12.45 31.90
CA SER A 709 15.82 -13.57 31.71
C SER A 709 14.32 -13.23 31.81
N TYR A 710 13.99 -11.95 32.03
CA TYR A 710 12.62 -11.43 32.04
C TYR A 710 12.31 -10.68 30.74
N ALA A 711 11.04 -10.30 30.59
CA ALA A 711 10.49 -9.56 29.47
C ALA A 711 9.66 -8.36 29.96
N GLY A 712 8.98 -7.70 29.04
CA GLY A 712 8.12 -6.55 29.33
C GLY A 712 8.89 -5.23 29.50
N PRO A 713 8.18 -4.09 29.48
CA PRO A 713 8.79 -2.75 29.40
C PRO A 713 9.67 -2.37 30.59
N LEU A 714 9.50 -3.05 31.73
CA LEU A 714 10.25 -2.82 32.98
C LEU A 714 11.07 -4.05 33.44
N CYS A 715 11.27 -5.04 32.57
CA CYS A 715 11.96 -6.30 32.88
C CYS A 715 11.40 -7.09 34.07
N ASN A 716 10.07 -7.07 34.23
CA ASN A 716 9.38 -7.73 35.34
C ASN A 716 8.38 -8.81 34.88
N ASP A 717 8.08 -8.91 33.59
CA ASP A 717 7.21 -9.95 33.05
C ASP A 717 8.00 -11.24 32.83
N ALA A 718 7.37 -12.40 33.02
CA ALA A 718 8.06 -13.69 32.92
C ALA A 718 8.56 -13.95 31.48
N GLY A 719 9.85 -14.29 31.35
CA GLY A 719 10.43 -14.69 30.07
C GLY A 719 9.87 -16.01 29.54
N THR A 720 9.93 -16.20 28.21
CA THR A 720 9.46 -17.43 27.54
C THR A 720 10.13 -18.66 28.14
N THR A 721 9.33 -19.51 28.78
CA THR A 721 9.80 -20.62 29.62
C THR A 721 9.44 -21.97 29.02
N TYR A 722 10.41 -22.88 28.96
CA TYR A 722 10.24 -24.28 28.58
C TYR A 722 10.53 -25.21 29.76
N ILE A 723 9.70 -26.25 29.91
CA ILE A 723 9.89 -27.37 30.85
C ILE A 723 10.54 -28.54 30.10
N PHE A 724 11.66 -29.01 30.63
CA PHE A 724 12.43 -30.15 30.14
C PHE A 724 12.16 -31.37 31.03
N GLY A 725 11.55 -32.40 30.43
CA GLY A 725 11.08 -33.63 31.08
C GLY A 725 12.16 -34.70 31.26
N ARG A 726 11.78 -35.81 31.90
CA ARG A 726 12.71 -36.89 32.29
C ARG A 726 13.32 -37.65 31.11
N ASP A 727 12.62 -37.70 29.98
CA ASP A 727 13.06 -38.41 28.77
C ASP A 727 14.10 -37.61 27.97
N GLY A 728 14.41 -36.39 28.43
CA GLY A 728 15.31 -35.45 27.77
C GLY A 728 14.62 -34.68 26.64
N GLY A 729 14.95 -33.40 26.51
CA GLY A 729 14.51 -32.55 25.41
C GLY A 729 15.63 -31.60 24.99
N VAL A 730 15.68 -31.24 23.71
CA VAL A 730 16.67 -30.30 23.17
C VAL A 730 15.98 -29.35 22.19
N VAL A 731 16.17 -28.05 22.39
CA VAL A 731 15.89 -27.02 21.38
C VAL A 731 17.18 -26.74 20.62
N TYR A 732 17.16 -26.97 19.32
CA TYR A 732 18.24 -26.62 18.40
C TYR A 732 17.91 -25.29 17.71
N TYR A 733 18.85 -24.36 17.67
CA TYR A 733 18.91 -23.29 16.68
C TYR A 733 20.08 -23.55 15.73
N THR A 734 19.89 -23.35 14.42
CA THR A 734 20.93 -23.58 13.40
C THR A 734 21.09 -22.36 12.49
N TRP A 735 22.28 -21.76 12.45
CA TRP A 735 22.54 -20.64 11.52
C TRP A 735 22.59 -21.12 10.06
N PRO A 736 21.95 -20.40 9.12
CA PRO A 736 22.17 -20.58 7.69
C PRO A 736 23.67 -20.54 7.35
N PRO A 737 24.17 -21.34 6.39
CA PRO A 737 25.60 -21.43 6.10
C PRO A 737 26.32 -20.10 5.82
N ASN A 738 25.59 -19.12 5.27
CA ASN A 738 26.10 -17.80 4.92
C ASN A 738 26.06 -16.78 6.08
N GLU A 739 25.38 -17.09 7.18
CA GLU A 739 25.06 -16.17 8.28
C GLU A 739 25.77 -16.56 9.60
N ARG A 740 26.60 -17.61 9.57
CA ARG A 740 27.33 -18.16 10.72
C ARG A 740 28.27 -17.10 11.33
N PRO A 741 27.99 -16.58 12.54
CA PRO A 741 28.77 -15.48 13.09
C PRO A 741 30.16 -15.95 13.51
N SER A 742 31.13 -15.03 13.45
CA SER A 742 32.46 -15.21 14.03
C SER A 742 32.72 -14.05 14.99
N THR A 743 32.67 -14.30 16.29
CA THR A 743 32.55 -13.24 17.32
C THR A 743 33.84 -13.03 18.10
N ARG A 744 34.24 -11.77 18.34
CA ARG A 744 35.31 -11.45 19.29
C ARG A 744 34.80 -11.43 20.75
N ALA A 745 33.55 -11.08 20.94
CA ALA A 745 32.88 -11.02 22.24
C ALA A 745 31.53 -11.71 22.15
N ASP A 746 31.11 -12.36 23.23
CA ASP A 746 29.80 -13.01 23.35
C ASP A 746 29.09 -12.54 24.64
N ARG A 747 27.75 -12.54 24.63
CA ARG A 747 26.89 -12.29 25.78
C ARG A 747 25.80 -13.35 25.84
N LEU A 748 25.65 -13.97 27.00
CA LEU A 748 24.70 -15.04 27.28
C LEU A 748 23.96 -14.72 28.59
N ALA A 749 22.62 -14.83 28.58
CA ALA A 749 21.82 -14.82 29.79
C ALA A 749 20.77 -15.93 29.74
N LEU A 750 20.54 -16.60 30.88
CA LEU A 750 19.60 -17.72 30.98
C LEU A 750 19.01 -17.81 32.39
N GLY A 751 17.68 -17.81 32.49
CA GLY A 751 16.97 -18.20 33.70
C GLY A 751 16.77 -19.71 33.74
N PHE A 752 16.90 -20.35 34.90
CA PHE A 752 16.71 -21.80 35.03
C PHE A 752 16.27 -22.23 36.45
N SER A 753 15.66 -23.41 36.55
CA SER A 753 15.43 -24.10 37.83
C SER A 753 15.64 -25.60 37.68
N THR A 754 16.37 -26.24 38.60
CA THR A 754 16.61 -27.69 38.57
C THR A 754 17.00 -28.27 39.94
N GLN A 755 16.96 -29.60 40.04
CA GLN A 755 17.50 -30.39 41.15
C GLN A 755 18.70 -31.27 40.73
N GLN A 756 19.13 -31.20 39.47
CA GLN A 756 20.24 -32.00 38.94
C GLN A 756 21.61 -31.47 39.41
N LYS A 757 22.50 -32.38 39.80
CA LYS A 757 23.90 -32.04 40.16
C LYS A 757 24.84 -31.96 38.95
N HIS A 758 24.48 -32.59 37.83
CA HIS A 758 25.26 -32.55 36.58
C HIS A 758 24.28 -32.47 35.40
N ALA A 759 24.41 -31.44 34.55
CA ALA A 759 23.56 -31.22 33.38
C ALA A 759 24.21 -30.22 32.41
N ILE A 760 23.99 -30.35 31.11
CA ILE A 760 24.33 -29.30 30.12
C ILE A 760 23.07 -28.50 29.82
N LEU A 761 23.10 -27.20 30.11
CA LEU A 761 21.97 -26.29 29.91
C LEU A 761 21.97 -25.73 28.48
N LEU A 762 23.15 -25.33 28.01
CA LEU A 762 23.34 -24.77 26.67
C LEU A 762 24.72 -25.10 26.12
N ARG A 763 24.79 -25.33 24.81
CA ARG A 763 26.05 -25.48 24.06
C ARG A 763 25.97 -24.78 22.70
N VAL A 764 27.02 -24.08 22.31
CA VAL A 764 27.23 -23.49 20.99
C VAL A 764 28.45 -24.16 20.35
N ASP A 765 28.34 -24.57 19.09
CA ASP A 765 29.41 -25.28 18.36
C ASP A 765 29.81 -24.56 17.07
N SER A 766 31.11 -24.49 16.79
CA SER A 766 31.67 -24.00 15.52
C SER A 766 31.47 -24.98 14.36
N ALA A 767 31.92 -24.59 13.16
CA ALA A 767 31.90 -25.45 11.99
C ALA A 767 32.87 -26.64 12.13
N SER A 768 32.51 -27.76 11.50
CA SER A 768 33.25 -29.03 11.58
C SER A 768 34.73 -28.85 11.25
N GLY A 769 35.60 -29.15 12.21
CA GLY A 769 37.06 -29.05 12.09
C GLY A 769 37.68 -27.77 12.65
N LEU A 770 36.90 -26.79 13.12
CA LEU A 770 37.43 -25.59 13.80
C LEU A 770 37.72 -25.84 15.28
N GLY A 771 36.80 -26.52 15.99
CA GLY A 771 36.99 -26.94 17.39
C GLY A 771 36.53 -25.93 18.44
N ASP A 772 36.33 -24.66 18.08
CA ASP A 772 35.77 -23.64 18.99
C ASP A 772 34.37 -24.04 19.49
N TYR A 773 34.09 -23.78 20.76
CA TYR A 773 32.78 -24.06 21.38
C TYR A 773 32.55 -23.21 22.62
N LEU A 774 31.29 -23.13 23.06
CA LEU A 774 30.88 -22.54 24.35
C LEU A 774 29.85 -23.46 24.99
N GLN A 775 30.04 -23.85 26.25
CA GLN A 775 29.15 -24.77 26.98
C GLN A 775 28.84 -24.25 28.39
N LEU A 776 27.56 -24.02 28.68
CA LEU A 776 27.02 -23.73 30.00
C LEU A 776 26.49 -25.03 30.62
N GLN A 777 27.01 -25.37 31.80
CA GLN A 777 26.72 -26.62 32.48
C GLN A 777 26.63 -26.44 34.00
N ILE A 778 25.93 -27.36 34.65
CA ILE A 778 26.05 -27.59 36.09
C ILE A 778 27.02 -28.75 36.29
N ASP A 779 28.02 -28.59 37.17
CA ASP A 779 28.87 -29.68 37.66
C ASP A 779 28.89 -29.70 39.19
N LYS A 780 28.67 -30.87 39.79
CA LYS A 780 28.59 -31.10 41.25
C LYS A 780 27.55 -30.23 41.99
N GLY A 781 26.65 -29.57 41.27
CA GLY A 781 25.67 -28.60 41.79
C GLY A 781 26.05 -27.12 41.59
N ASN A 782 27.27 -26.83 41.14
CA ASN A 782 27.77 -25.50 40.83
C ASN A 782 27.51 -25.15 39.35
N ILE A 783 27.35 -23.86 39.02
CA ILE A 783 27.19 -23.41 37.63
C ILE A 783 28.55 -23.04 37.02
N ARG A 784 28.87 -23.60 35.85
CA ARG A 784 30.15 -23.43 35.14
C ARG A 784 29.91 -23.12 33.66
N VAL A 785 30.72 -22.22 33.11
CA VAL A 785 30.91 -22.07 31.66
C VAL A 785 32.30 -22.59 31.28
N VAL A 786 32.36 -23.33 30.18
CA VAL A 786 33.58 -23.82 29.52
C VAL A 786 33.55 -23.38 28.07
N PHE A 787 34.62 -22.78 27.57
CA PHE A 787 34.68 -22.36 26.16
C PHE A 787 36.09 -22.48 25.58
N ASN A 788 36.18 -22.63 24.26
CA ASN A 788 37.42 -22.63 23.50
C ASN A 788 37.25 -21.79 22.23
N VAL A 789 38.30 -21.04 21.87
CA VAL A 789 38.36 -20.12 20.71
C VAL A 789 39.67 -20.30 19.91
N GLY A 790 40.16 -21.54 19.86
CA GLY A 790 41.34 -21.98 19.12
C GLY A 790 42.62 -22.15 19.96
N THR A 791 42.48 -22.25 21.28
CA THR A 791 43.58 -22.46 22.24
C THR A 791 43.20 -23.53 23.29
N ASP A 792 43.37 -23.27 24.58
CA ASP A 792 43.00 -24.20 25.67
C ASP A 792 41.57 -23.93 26.18
N ASP A 793 40.95 -24.94 26.80
CA ASP A 793 39.58 -24.82 27.36
C ASP A 793 39.53 -23.90 28.58
N ILE A 794 38.99 -22.69 28.40
CA ILE A 794 38.84 -21.69 29.44
C ILE A 794 37.59 -22.00 30.26
N ASN A 795 37.81 -22.21 31.57
CA ASN A 795 36.77 -22.54 32.54
C ASN A 795 36.53 -21.37 33.50
N ILE A 796 35.26 -21.09 33.81
CA ILE A 796 34.80 -20.15 34.85
C ILE A 796 33.60 -20.76 35.60
N GLU A 797 33.60 -20.73 36.92
CA GLU A 797 32.63 -21.42 37.78
C GLU A 797 32.27 -20.57 39.00
N GLU A 798 30.97 -20.48 39.31
CA GLU A 798 30.48 -19.99 40.60
C GLU A 798 30.33 -21.18 41.55
N SER A 799 31.06 -21.13 42.67
CA SER A 799 31.24 -22.23 43.62
C SER A 799 30.83 -21.89 45.06
N SER A 800 30.40 -20.65 45.31
CA SER A 800 29.85 -20.20 46.59
C SER A 800 28.37 -20.59 46.80
N LYS A 801 27.66 -20.90 45.72
CA LYS A 801 26.21 -21.15 45.71
C LYS A 801 25.84 -22.33 44.81
N PHE A 802 25.23 -23.35 45.41
CA PHE A 802 24.62 -24.46 44.68
C PHE A 802 23.34 -24.00 43.98
N VAL A 803 23.17 -24.38 42.70
CA VAL A 803 22.01 -24.03 41.85
C VAL A 803 21.04 -25.21 41.62
N ASN A 804 21.27 -26.33 42.31
CA ASN A 804 20.47 -27.54 42.21
C ASN A 804 19.40 -27.67 43.32
N ASP A 805 18.94 -26.55 43.88
CA ASP A 805 18.02 -26.53 45.03
C ASP A 805 16.53 -26.50 44.65
N GLY A 806 16.23 -26.42 43.35
CA GLY A 806 14.87 -26.35 42.80
C GLY A 806 14.27 -24.93 42.72
N LYS A 807 14.99 -23.88 43.10
CA LYS A 807 14.57 -22.48 42.91
C LYS A 807 14.95 -21.97 41.51
N TYR A 808 14.46 -20.77 41.19
CA TYR A 808 14.83 -20.04 39.98
C TYR A 808 16.16 -19.30 40.20
N HIS A 809 17.04 -19.42 39.22
CA HIS A 809 18.36 -18.79 39.15
C HIS A 809 18.58 -18.14 37.79
N ILE A 810 19.39 -17.09 37.76
CA ILE A 810 19.72 -16.32 36.56
C ILE A 810 21.23 -16.32 36.41
N ILE A 811 21.74 -16.91 35.33
CA ILE A 811 23.17 -16.87 35.00
C ILE A 811 23.41 -15.88 33.87
N ARG A 812 24.35 -14.95 34.09
CA ARG A 812 24.85 -13.98 33.11
C ARG A 812 26.31 -14.32 32.83
N PHE A 813 26.67 -14.44 31.56
CA PHE A 813 28.04 -14.69 31.11
C PHE A 813 28.41 -13.73 29.98
N THR A 814 29.64 -13.22 30.02
CA THR A 814 30.21 -12.47 28.89
C THR A 814 31.61 -12.96 28.57
N ARG A 815 32.00 -12.87 27.28
CA ARG A 815 33.36 -13.14 26.79
C ARG A 815 33.86 -11.92 26.02
N SER A 816 35.16 -11.63 26.13
CA SER A 816 35.88 -10.72 25.24
C SER A 816 37.28 -11.28 24.98
N GLY A 817 37.47 -11.86 23.79
CA GLY A 817 38.65 -12.65 23.48
C GLY A 817 38.73 -13.92 24.33
N GLY A 818 39.84 -14.12 25.04
CA GLY A 818 39.96 -15.15 26.08
C GLY A 818 39.44 -14.71 27.46
N ASN A 819 39.21 -13.41 27.68
CA ASN A 819 38.69 -12.93 28.96
C ASN A 819 37.20 -13.27 29.06
N ALA A 820 36.72 -13.61 30.26
CA ALA A 820 35.31 -13.87 30.50
C ALA A 820 34.84 -13.41 31.89
N THR A 821 33.55 -13.15 32.01
CA THR A 821 32.87 -12.88 33.28
C THR A 821 31.67 -13.79 33.48
N LEU A 822 31.36 -14.10 34.74
CA LEU A 822 30.22 -14.92 35.14
C LEU A 822 29.57 -14.30 36.39
N GLN A 823 28.24 -14.17 36.39
CA GLN A 823 27.47 -13.66 37.51
C GLN A 823 26.20 -14.49 37.69
N LEU A 824 25.98 -15.00 38.91
CA LEU A 824 24.80 -15.77 39.29
C LEU A 824 23.91 -14.92 40.20
N ASP A 825 22.66 -14.71 39.81
CA ASP A 825 21.67 -13.90 40.52
C ASP A 825 22.21 -12.50 40.86
N ASP A 826 22.29 -12.14 42.14
CA ASP A 826 22.84 -10.88 42.67
C ASP A 826 24.24 -11.06 43.31
N LEU A 827 24.92 -12.17 43.03
CA LEU A 827 26.30 -12.38 43.52
C LEU A 827 27.30 -11.45 42.79
N PRO A 828 28.47 -11.18 43.39
CA PRO A 828 29.55 -10.45 42.72
C PRO A 828 29.96 -11.11 41.40
N VAL A 829 30.35 -10.29 40.42
CA VAL A 829 30.85 -10.78 39.14
C VAL A 829 32.19 -11.49 39.33
N ILE A 830 32.28 -12.74 38.90
CA ILE A 830 33.54 -13.48 38.79
C ILE A 830 34.18 -13.11 37.46
N GLU A 831 35.48 -12.81 37.46
CA GLU A 831 36.25 -12.47 36.26
C GLU A 831 37.37 -13.50 36.02
N ARG A 832 37.62 -13.84 34.75
CA ARG A 832 38.64 -14.79 34.33
C ARG A 832 39.53 -14.20 33.24
N TYR A 833 40.78 -13.95 33.62
CA TYR A 833 41.84 -13.46 32.73
C TYR A 833 42.88 -14.59 32.48
N PRO A 834 42.79 -15.33 31.37
CA PRO A 834 43.80 -16.33 31.02
C PRO A 834 45.13 -15.68 30.62
N SER A 835 46.24 -16.20 31.15
CA SER A 835 47.58 -15.75 30.78
C SER A 835 48.04 -16.34 29.45
N GLY A 836 49.05 -15.71 28.82
CA GLY A 836 49.67 -16.19 27.57
C GLY A 836 48.99 -15.69 26.29
N ARG A 837 49.45 -16.20 25.14
CA ARG A 837 48.93 -15.81 23.82
C ARG A 837 47.63 -16.55 23.51
N GLN A 838 46.51 -15.96 23.91
CA GLN A 838 45.18 -16.48 23.58
C GLN A 838 44.71 -16.03 22.19
N LEU A 839 43.97 -16.88 21.49
CA LEU A 839 43.13 -16.46 20.38
C LEU A 839 41.85 -15.79 20.91
N THR A 840 41.12 -15.10 20.04
CA THR A 840 40.07 -14.15 20.48
C THR A 840 38.74 -14.27 19.76
N ILE A 841 38.66 -15.06 18.68
CA ILE A 841 37.47 -15.16 17.83
C ILE A 841 36.88 -16.56 17.99
N PHE A 842 35.60 -16.65 18.33
CA PHE A 842 34.82 -17.88 18.22
C PHE A 842 34.30 -17.97 16.78
N ASN A 843 34.89 -18.85 15.98
CA ASN A 843 34.75 -18.86 14.52
C ASN A 843 33.54 -19.68 14.03
N SER A 844 32.80 -19.12 13.08
CA SER A 844 31.73 -19.78 12.31
C SER A 844 30.79 -20.65 13.17
N GLN A 845 30.09 -20.02 14.11
CA GLN A 845 29.11 -20.68 14.98
C GLN A 845 27.99 -21.29 14.12
N THR A 846 27.66 -22.57 14.35
CA THR A 846 26.73 -23.34 13.49
C THR A 846 25.43 -23.71 14.16
N THR A 847 25.48 -24.10 15.43
CA THR A 847 24.29 -24.51 16.18
C THR A 847 24.37 -24.01 17.61
N VAL A 848 23.20 -23.65 18.17
CA VAL A 848 22.98 -23.57 19.61
C VAL A 848 22.07 -24.74 20.00
N ARG A 849 22.41 -25.42 21.10
CA ARG A 849 21.72 -26.59 21.63
C ARG A 849 21.33 -26.28 23.07
N VAL A 850 20.04 -26.35 23.38
CA VAL A 850 19.48 -25.91 24.67
C VAL A 850 18.75 -27.10 25.31
N GLY A 851 19.14 -27.48 26.53
CA GLY A 851 18.59 -28.65 27.24
C GLY A 851 19.47 -29.91 27.20
N GLY A 852 20.61 -29.91 26.49
CA GLY A 852 21.54 -31.05 26.52
C GLY A 852 22.76 -30.90 25.62
N GLY A 853 23.69 -31.85 25.75
CA GLY A 853 24.91 -31.95 24.95
C GLY A 853 24.76 -32.84 23.70
N GLU A 854 25.77 -33.68 23.43
CA GLU A 854 25.70 -34.70 22.37
C GLU A 854 24.95 -35.97 22.84
N ARG A 855 24.64 -36.87 21.88
CA ARG A 855 23.97 -38.14 22.18
C ARG A 855 24.82 -38.97 23.14
N GLY A 856 24.41 -39.04 24.40
CA GLY A 856 25.11 -39.71 25.50
C GLY A 856 25.59 -38.77 26.62
N ALA A 857 25.50 -37.45 26.46
CA ALA A 857 25.79 -36.48 27.50
C ALA A 857 24.62 -36.26 28.47
N ALA A 858 24.90 -35.64 29.63
CA ALA A 858 23.88 -35.34 30.64
C ALA A 858 22.86 -34.29 30.16
N MET A 859 21.64 -34.74 29.88
CA MET A 859 20.50 -33.90 29.50
C MET A 859 19.95 -33.13 30.70
N PHE A 860 19.48 -31.92 30.46
CA PHE A 860 18.84 -31.07 31.47
C PHE A 860 17.40 -31.50 31.72
N GLN A 861 16.98 -31.44 32.99
CA GLN A 861 15.63 -31.66 33.46
C GLN A 861 15.29 -30.54 34.46
N GLY A 862 14.22 -29.79 34.20
CA GLY A 862 13.90 -28.57 34.94
C GLY A 862 13.15 -27.54 34.09
N GLN A 863 13.28 -26.26 34.42
CA GLN A 863 12.82 -25.16 33.58
C GLN A 863 14.02 -24.38 33.03
N LEU A 864 13.91 -23.90 31.79
CA LEU A 864 14.78 -22.89 31.19
C LEU A 864 13.90 -21.73 30.69
N SER A 865 14.33 -20.49 30.92
CA SER A 865 13.54 -19.27 30.69
C SER A 865 14.39 -18.13 30.14
N GLY A 866 13.80 -17.33 29.24
CA GLY A 866 14.36 -16.03 28.85
C GLY A 866 15.77 -16.09 28.27
N LEU A 867 16.09 -17.17 27.53
CA LEU A 867 17.40 -17.38 26.94
C LEU A 867 17.73 -16.27 25.92
N TYR A 868 18.80 -15.53 26.20
CA TYR A 868 19.43 -14.58 25.30
C TYR A 868 20.85 -15.03 24.94
N TYR A 869 21.19 -15.03 23.67
CA TYR A 869 22.57 -15.22 23.19
C TYR A 869 22.86 -14.30 21.99
N ASN A 870 23.78 -13.34 22.15
CA ASN A 870 24.23 -12.43 21.09
C ASN A 870 23.09 -11.77 20.27
N GLY A 871 21.99 -11.39 20.92
CA GLY A 871 20.80 -10.80 20.30
C GLY A 871 19.68 -11.80 20.02
N LEU A 872 19.95 -13.10 19.97
CA LEU A 872 18.95 -14.14 19.71
C LEU A 872 18.19 -14.51 21.00
N ARG A 873 16.87 -14.30 21.00
CA ARG A 873 15.96 -14.79 22.06
C ARG A 873 15.46 -16.21 21.73
N ILE A 874 16.34 -17.20 21.83
CA ILE A 874 16.14 -18.54 21.22
C ILE A 874 14.87 -19.26 21.70
N LEU A 875 14.44 -19.07 22.96
CA LEU A 875 13.20 -19.68 23.46
C LEU A 875 11.92 -18.98 22.95
N ASN A 876 11.98 -17.67 22.66
CA ASN A 876 10.90 -16.94 21.97
C ASN A 876 10.74 -17.49 20.55
N MET A 877 11.84 -17.50 19.78
CA MET A 877 11.88 -18.06 18.42
C MET A 877 11.37 -19.50 18.34
N ALA A 878 11.55 -20.28 19.41
CA ALA A 878 11.00 -21.64 19.51
C ALA A 878 9.48 -21.69 19.73
N ALA A 879 8.93 -20.79 20.55
CA ALA A 879 7.49 -20.64 20.75
C ALA A 879 6.78 -20.08 19.50
N GLU A 880 7.47 -19.21 18.75
CA GLU A 880 7.01 -18.61 17.49
C GLU A 880 7.10 -19.56 16.28
N GLY A 881 7.71 -20.75 16.42
CA GLY A 881 7.84 -21.73 15.34
C GLY A 881 8.87 -21.33 14.25
N HIS A 882 9.87 -20.53 14.60
CA HIS A 882 10.85 -19.97 13.66
C HIS A 882 11.57 -21.07 12.82
N PRO A 883 11.74 -20.90 11.49
CA PRO A 883 12.17 -21.98 10.57
C PRO A 883 13.62 -22.47 10.74
N HIS A 884 14.39 -21.88 11.66
CA HIS A 884 15.75 -22.32 12.03
C HIS A 884 15.81 -22.93 13.44
N ILE A 885 14.66 -23.10 14.10
CA ILE A 885 14.51 -23.85 15.33
C ILE A 885 14.04 -25.28 15.03
N ARG A 886 14.53 -26.25 15.80
CA ARG A 886 13.95 -27.60 15.90
C ARG A 886 13.87 -28.02 17.37
N VAL A 887 12.67 -28.35 17.85
CA VAL A 887 12.48 -28.92 19.19
C VAL A 887 12.41 -30.44 19.07
N GLU A 888 13.21 -31.17 19.86
CA GLU A 888 13.21 -32.63 19.92
C GLU A 888 13.06 -33.13 21.37
N GLY A 889 12.36 -34.26 21.56
CA GLY A 889 12.18 -34.90 22.86
C GLY A 889 11.17 -34.18 23.78
N SER A 890 11.26 -34.46 25.08
CA SER A 890 10.37 -33.96 26.13
C SER A 890 10.70 -32.51 26.54
N ALA A 891 10.59 -31.55 25.61
CA ALA A 891 10.61 -30.11 25.90
C ALA A 891 9.24 -29.50 25.55
N ARG A 892 8.61 -28.79 26.50
CA ARG A 892 7.28 -28.17 26.33
C ARG A 892 7.23 -26.73 26.79
N LEU A 893 6.46 -25.89 26.10
CA LEU A 893 6.21 -24.51 26.48
C LEU A 893 5.39 -24.44 27.79
N VAL A 894 5.61 -23.38 28.58
CA VAL A 894 4.76 -23.05 29.73
C VAL A 894 3.67 -22.09 29.28
N GLY A 895 2.51 -22.66 28.96
CA GLY A 895 1.31 -21.92 28.53
C GLY A 895 0.25 -22.83 27.92
N ASP A 896 0.70 -23.83 27.14
CA ASP A 896 -0.18 -24.81 26.49
C ASP A 896 -0.95 -25.67 27.50
N MET A 897 -2.28 -25.53 27.52
CA MET A 897 -3.17 -26.64 27.83
C MET A 897 -3.42 -27.46 26.56
N PRO A 898 -3.38 -28.81 26.60
CA PRO A 898 -3.74 -29.62 25.44
C PRO A 898 -5.22 -29.44 25.09
N SER A 899 -5.50 -28.79 23.95
CA SER A 899 -6.82 -28.72 23.34
C SER A 899 -7.18 -30.09 22.76
N SER A 900 -7.85 -30.93 23.56
CA SER A 900 -8.23 -32.29 23.17
C SER A 900 -9.09 -32.28 21.91
N SER A 901 -8.60 -32.93 20.85
CA SER A 901 -9.20 -32.93 19.51
C SER A 901 -10.58 -33.59 19.47
N ILE A 902 -11.65 -32.80 19.42
CA ILE A 902 -13.01 -33.30 19.14
C ILE A 902 -13.16 -33.47 17.62
N THR A 903 -13.00 -34.70 17.14
CA THR A 903 -13.48 -35.09 15.81
C THR A 903 -14.94 -35.54 15.90
N PRO A 904 -15.83 -35.07 15.01
CA PRO A 904 -17.24 -35.45 15.05
C PRO A 904 -17.47 -36.81 14.38
N GLN A 905 -17.79 -37.83 15.17
CA GLN A 905 -18.42 -39.06 14.67
C GLN A 905 -19.67 -39.40 15.50
N SER A 906 -20.65 -39.98 14.82
CA SER A 906 -21.98 -40.26 15.37
C SER A 906 -22.15 -41.74 15.73
N SER A 907 -22.89 -42.01 16.81
CA SER A 907 -24.07 -42.90 16.79
C SER A 907 -24.62 -43.17 18.19
N ALA A 908 -25.82 -43.76 18.21
CA ALA A 908 -26.81 -43.79 19.26
C ALA A 908 -26.54 -44.64 20.53
N ALA A 909 -27.38 -44.34 21.53
CA ALA A 909 -28.00 -45.25 22.52
C ALA A 909 -27.33 -45.47 23.89
N ALA A 910 -28.21 -45.60 24.90
CA ALA A 910 -28.00 -45.82 26.33
C ALA A 910 -27.19 -44.75 27.11
N GLY A 911 -27.55 -44.38 28.35
CA GLY A 911 -28.80 -44.65 29.06
C GLY A 911 -28.67 -44.60 30.60
N GLY A 912 -29.51 -43.80 31.27
CA GLY A 912 -29.83 -43.96 32.69
C GLY A 912 -29.25 -42.94 33.69
N ASN A 913 -30.18 -42.23 34.34
CA ASN A 913 -30.18 -41.85 35.77
C ASN A 913 -29.04 -41.03 36.42
N ARG A 914 -29.47 -39.85 36.92
CA ARG A 914 -29.32 -39.35 38.32
C ARG A 914 -27.93 -38.92 38.84
N SER A 915 -27.82 -37.98 39.79
CA SER A 915 -28.71 -36.87 40.20
C SER A 915 -27.96 -35.91 41.15
N ASP A 916 -28.63 -34.80 41.50
CA ASP A 916 -28.51 -34.02 42.74
C ASP A 916 -27.38 -33.00 42.97
N SER A 917 -27.84 -31.74 43.06
CA SER A 917 -27.52 -30.72 44.08
C SER A 917 -26.13 -30.05 44.15
N ALA A 918 -26.14 -28.74 43.90
CA ALA A 918 -25.30 -27.78 44.65
C ALA A 918 -25.89 -27.53 46.06
N PRO A 919 -25.20 -26.77 46.94
CA PRO A 919 -25.66 -25.38 47.10
C PRO A 919 -24.55 -24.35 47.36
N SER A 920 -24.94 -23.07 47.36
CA SER A 920 -24.14 -21.89 47.70
C SER A 920 -24.50 -21.29 49.07
N ILE A 921 -23.60 -20.48 49.64
CA ILE A 921 -23.75 -19.50 50.76
C ILE A 921 -22.39 -18.75 50.84
N SER A 922 -22.18 -17.44 51.02
CA SER A 922 -22.94 -16.18 51.23
C SER A 922 -22.56 -15.45 52.53
N ASP A 923 -21.76 -14.38 52.37
CA ASP A 923 -21.64 -13.11 53.14
C ASP A 923 -21.54 -13.05 54.69
N ILE A 924 -20.48 -12.38 55.18
CA ILE A 924 -20.42 -11.62 56.45
C ILE A 924 -19.53 -10.36 56.26
N THR A 925 -19.81 -9.24 56.95
CA THR A 925 -19.06 -7.96 56.91
C THR A 925 -18.73 -7.46 58.34
N THR A 926 -17.95 -6.42 58.65
CA THR A 926 -17.34 -5.30 57.85
C THR A 926 -15.89 -5.03 58.38
N THR A 927 -15.20 -3.86 58.47
CA THR A 927 -15.49 -2.40 58.39
C THR A 927 -14.17 -1.59 58.13
N THR A 928 -14.29 -0.28 57.83
CA THR A 928 -13.33 0.86 58.00
C THR A 928 -11.85 0.60 58.42
N ALA A 929 -10.81 1.25 57.85
CA ALA A 929 -10.75 2.62 57.28
C ALA A 929 -9.57 2.89 56.30
N THR A 930 -9.72 3.94 55.46
CA THR A 930 -8.68 4.78 54.81
C THR A 930 -7.44 4.14 54.13
N ASN A 931 -7.42 4.06 52.79
CA ASN A 931 -6.78 5.11 51.95
C ASN A 931 -6.97 4.98 50.41
N ARG A 932 -6.45 5.98 49.69
CA ARG A 932 -6.66 6.37 48.28
C ARG A 932 -6.32 5.38 47.14
N LYS A 933 -7.03 5.62 46.02
CA LYS A 933 -6.73 5.40 44.58
C LYS A 933 -6.86 3.97 44.01
N GLN A 934 -7.52 3.92 42.85
CA GLN A 934 -7.63 2.78 41.94
C GLN A 934 -6.52 2.81 40.88
N GLY A 935 -6.21 1.65 40.28
CA GLY A 935 -5.30 1.54 39.14
C GLY A 935 -5.51 0.22 38.37
N ALA A 936 -6.26 0.30 37.28
CA ALA A 936 -6.21 -0.62 36.14
C ALA A 936 -5.72 0.22 34.93
N THR A 937 -5.19 -0.32 33.83
CA THR A 937 -5.45 -1.65 33.22
C THR A 937 -4.24 -2.13 32.39
N GLN A 938 -4.30 -3.39 31.96
CA GLN A 938 -3.42 -4.11 31.03
C GLN A 938 -2.90 -3.31 29.82
N GLN A 939 -1.65 -3.57 29.39
CA GLN A 939 -1.22 -4.10 28.08
C GLN A 939 0.32 -3.98 27.94
N SER A 940 1.06 -5.07 27.65
CA SER A 940 1.57 -5.48 26.30
C SER A 940 1.99 -4.29 25.42
N ALA A 941 3.27 -4.09 25.09
CA ALA A 941 4.15 -4.93 24.26
C ALA A 941 3.61 -5.07 22.81
N ASP A 942 4.43 -4.96 21.75
CA ASP A 942 5.86 -5.27 21.65
C ASP A 942 6.80 -4.14 21.14
N ASP A 943 8.11 -4.41 21.23
CA ASP A 943 9.24 -3.65 20.65
C ASP A 943 9.23 -3.59 19.11
N LEU A 944 10.00 -2.66 18.53
CA LEU A 944 10.61 -2.87 17.22
C LEU A 944 12.04 -2.29 17.18
N LEU A 945 12.98 -3.13 16.75
CA LEU A 945 14.43 -2.88 16.79
C LEU A 945 14.87 -1.83 15.76
N VAL A 946 15.69 -0.85 16.21
CA VAL A 946 16.53 -0.02 15.33
C VAL A 946 17.96 -0.06 15.86
N ALA A 947 18.91 -0.45 15.01
CA ALA A 947 20.32 -0.55 15.37
C ALA A 947 21.09 0.72 14.98
N SER A 948 21.45 1.54 15.98
CA SER A 948 22.38 2.65 15.84
C SER A 948 23.68 2.34 16.58
N ALA A 949 24.79 2.26 15.85
CA ALA A 949 26.12 1.99 16.41
C ALA A 949 26.97 3.26 16.38
N GLU A 950 26.83 4.10 17.41
CA GLU A 950 27.70 5.25 17.63
C GLU A 950 28.77 4.89 18.68
N CYS A 951 30.03 5.16 18.36
CA CYS A 951 31.15 5.08 19.29
C CYS A 951 31.61 6.52 19.61
N PRO A 952 31.85 6.87 20.89
CA PRO A 952 32.27 8.22 21.26
C PRO A 952 33.73 8.49 20.83
N SER A 953 34.03 9.77 20.63
CA SER A 953 35.40 10.29 20.57
C SER A 953 35.92 10.62 21.96
N ASP A 954 37.25 10.60 22.13
CA ASP A 954 38.06 11.79 22.48
C ASP A 954 39.49 11.40 22.89
N ASP A 955 40.45 12.21 22.43
CA ASP A 955 41.72 12.63 23.06
C ASP A 955 42.85 12.83 22.01
N GLU A 956 43.53 13.98 22.07
CA GLU A 956 44.71 14.33 21.26
C GLU A 956 45.97 14.45 22.13
N ASP A 957 47.18 14.29 21.55
CA ASP A 957 48.30 15.24 21.75
C ASP A 957 49.57 14.94 20.90
N ILE A 958 49.85 15.83 19.94
CA ILE A 958 51.15 16.51 19.67
C ILE A 958 52.47 15.71 19.41
N ASP A 959 52.78 15.49 18.10
CA ASP A 959 53.89 16.10 17.31
C ASP A 959 55.42 15.78 17.60
N PRO A 960 56.45 16.25 16.81
CA PRO A 960 56.99 15.52 15.63
C PRO A 960 58.55 15.43 15.48
N CYS A 961 59.08 14.75 14.42
CA CYS A 961 60.40 15.03 13.75
C CYS A 961 60.65 14.21 12.44
N ASP A 962 61.72 14.54 11.67
CA ASP A 962 61.93 14.20 10.23
C ASP A 962 63.28 13.41 9.92
N PRO A 963 63.97 13.37 8.73
CA PRO A 963 64.11 12.11 7.95
C PRO A 963 65.55 11.67 7.50
N SER A 964 65.63 10.75 6.49
CA SER A 964 66.78 10.32 5.63
C SER A 964 67.58 9.04 6.06
N SER A 965 68.25 8.22 5.20
CA SER A 965 68.15 7.94 3.74
C SER A 965 68.94 6.68 3.24
N ALA A 966 68.50 6.08 2.11
CA ALA A 966 69.26 5.43 1.00
C ALA A 966 70.02 4.05 1.05
N ARG A 967 69.53 3.10 0.19
CA ARG A 967 70.23 2.20 -0.80
C ARG A 967 70.67 0.72 -0.49
N PRO A 968 70.82 -0.16 -1.54
CA PRO A 968 70.85 -1.65 -1.46
C PRO A 968 72.14 -2.33 -2.03
N PRO A 969 72.22 -3.69 -2.21
CA PRO A 969 71.87 -4.35 -3.51
C PRO A 969 71.36 -5.84 -3.46
N LEU A 970 71.20 -6.46 -4.65
CA LEU A 970 70.65 -7.80 -5.03
C LEU A 970 71.78 -8.86 -5.33
N PRO A 971 71.55 -10.20 -5.51
CA PRO A 971 70.70 -10.93 -6.51
C PRO A 971 69.91 -12.15 -5.92
N ASP A 972 69.47 -13.28 -6.55
CA ASP A 972 69.61 -13.92 -7.89
C ASP A 972 68.37 -14.80 -8.29
N ILE A 973 68.47 -15.79 -9.22
CA ILE A 973 67.36 -16.26 -10.11
C ILE A 973 67.33 -17.79 -10.46
N LYS A 974 66.13 -18.42 -10.50
CA LYS A 974 65.57 -19.39 -11.54
C LYS A 974 64.20 -19.99 -11.09
N VAL A 975 63.05 -19.98 -11.82
CA VAL A 975 62.65 -20.43 -13.19
C VAL A 975 62.30 -21.94 -13.24
N ILE A 976 61.18 -22.52 -13.75
CA ILE A 976 59.87 -22.16 -14.41
C ILE A 976 58.97 -23.45 -14.35
N SER A 977 57.63 -23.62 -14.53
CA SER A 977 56.40 -22.87 -14.94
C SER A 977 55.25 -23.10 -13.90
N GLY A 978 53.91 -23.01 -14.06
CA GLY A 978 52.92 -22.71 -15.15
C GLY A 978 52.32 -23.94 -15.88
N PRO A 979 51.05 -23.96 -16.42
CA PRO A 979 50.06 -22.87 -16.52
C PRO A 979 48.57 -23.19 -16.15
N SER A 980 47.79 -22.14 -15.81
CA SER A 980 46.40 -21.89 -16.26
C SER A 980 45.92 -20.52 -15.77
N GLU A 981 45.25 -19.72 -16.60
CA GLU A 981 45.07 -18.27 -16.37
C GLU A 981 43.70 -17.87 -15.79
N VAL A 982 43.70 -16.93 -14.83
CA VAL A 982 42.68 -15.88 -14.68
C VAL A 982 43.39 -14.59 -14.22
N VAL A 983 43.29 -13.51 -14.98
CA VAL A 983 43.91 -12.22 -14.66
C VAL A 983 42.87 -11.22 -14.15
N ARG A 984 43.20 -10.47 -13.10
CA ARG A 984 42.41 -9.35 -12.58
C ARG A 984 43.36 -8.22 -12.18
N GLU A 985 43.48 -7.20 -13.02
CA GLU A 985 44.43 -6.10 -12.82
C GLU A 985 43.97 -5.14 -11.71
N SER A 986 44.93 -4.66 -10.91
CA SER A 986 44.73 -3.64 -9.88
C SER A 986 45.09 -2.25 -10.42
N SER A 987 44.12 -1.33 -10.46
CA SER A 987 44.30 0.02 -11.04
C SER A 987 45.14 0.95 -10.17
N SER A 988 46.01 1.74 -10.80
CA SER A 988 46.78 2.81 -10.14
C SER A 988 45.89 4.00 -9.77
N THR A 989 45.87 4.38 -8.48
CA THR A 989 45.02 5.43 -7.92
C THR A 989 45.45 6.84 -8.33
N THR A 990 46.71 7.06 -8.71
CA THR A 990 47.27 8.40 -8.96
C THR A 990 46.65 9.12 -10.15
N GLY A 991 46.23 8.38 -11.18
CA GLY A 991 45.64 8.98 -12.40
C GLY A 991 44.24 9.54 -12.19
N MET A 992 43.45 8.93 -11.29
CA MET A 992 42.06 9.31 -11.04
C MET A 992 41.95 10.67 -10.34
N VAL A 993 42.84 10.94 -9.37
CA VAL A 993 42.86 12.20 -8.62
C VAL A 993 43.15 13.40 -9.54
N VAL A 994 44.12 13.26 -10.45
CA VAL A 994 44.48 14.32 -11.42
C VAL A 994 43.30 14.61 -12.36
N GLY A 995 42.57 13.58 -12.81
CA GLY A 995 41.37 13.76 -13.63
C GLY A 995 40.24 14.52 -12.92
N ILE A 996 40.01 14.23 -11.63
CA ILE A 996 38.97 14.90 -10.83
C ILE A 996 39.32 16.39 -10.63
N VAL A 997 40.59 16.71 -10.30
CA VAL A 997 41.04 18.10 -10.11
C VAL A 997 40.92 18.90 -11.42
N ALA A 998 41.29 18.30 -12.56
CA ALA A 998 41.15 18.94 -13.87
C ALA A 998 39.68 19.22 -14.24
N ALA A 999 38.77 18.28 -13.96
CA ALA A 999 37.33 18.45 -14.19
C ALA A 999 36.73 19.57 -13.31
N ALA A 1000 37.09 19.61 -12.02
CA ALA A 1000 36.63 20.65 -11.09
C ALA A 1000 37.07 22.06 -11.55
N ALA A 1001 38.33 22.22 -11.96
CA ALA A 1001 38.85 23.48 -12.49
C ALA A 1001 38.11 23.94 -13.76
N LEU A 1002 37.75 23.00 -14.65
CA LEU A 1002 36.97 23.30 -15.87
C LEU A 1002 35.55 23.78 -15.53
N CYS A 1003 34.86 23.13 -14.58
CA CYS A 1003 33.54 23.56 -14.12
C CYS A 1003 33.54 24.95 -13.50
N ILE A 1004 34.56 25.29 -12.69
CA ILE A 1004 34.70 26.63 -12.10
C ILE A 1004 34.90 27.69 -13.19
N LEU A 1005 35.73 27.42 -14.20
CA LEU A 1005 35.92 28.33 -15.35
C LEU A 1005 34.62 28.56 -16.14
N ILE A 1006 33.82 27.52 -16.36
CA ILE A 1006 32.52 27.62 -17.05
C ILE A 1006 31.54 28.47 -16.24
N LEU A 1007 31.48 28.28 -14.92
CA LEU A 1007 30.62 29.09 -14.03
C LEU A 1007 31.05 30.57 -14.00
N LEU A 1008 32.35 30.85 -13.90
CA LEU A 1008 32.88 32.23 -13.95
C LEU A 1008 32.58 32.90 -15.30
N TYR A 1009 32.70 32.17 -16.41
CA TYR A 1009 32.32 32.68 -17.74
C TYR A 1009 30.82 32.94 -17.86
N ALA A 1010 29.97 32.08 -17.29
CA ALA A 1010 28.52 32.29 -17.24
C ALA A 1010 28.16 33.54 -16.41
N MET A 1011 28.76 33.71 -15.22
CA MET A 1011 28.56 34.90 -14.38
C MET A 1011 29.03 36.19 -15.07
N TYR A 1012 30.19 36.18 -15.72
CA TYR A 1012 30.68 37.30 -16.53
C TYR A 1012 29.71 37.67 -17.66
N LYS A 1013 29.19 36.68 -18.37
CA LYS A 1013 28.22 36.88 -19.45
C LYS A 1013 26.84 37.35 -18.94
N TYR A 1014 26.45 36.97 -17.73
CA TYR A 1014 25.21 37.44 -17.10
C TYR A 1014 25.33 38.89 -16.62
N ARG A 1015 26.50 39.28 -16.09
CA ARG A 1015 26.78 40.62 -15.57
C ARG A 1015 26.97 41.69 -16.65
N ASN A 1016 27.32 41.31 -17.88
CA ASN A 1016 27.52 42.21 -19.01
C ASN A 1016 26.34 42.20 -20.01
N ARG A 1017 25.10 42.12 -19.50
CA ARG A 1017 23.87 42.23 -20.31
C ARG A 1017 23.13 43.51 -19.91
N ASP A 1018 23.39 44.59 -20.64
CA ASP A 1018 22.81 45.91 -20.36
C ASP A 1018 21.28 45.90 -20.36
N GLU A 1019 20.68 46.63 -19.41
CA GLU A 1019 19.24 46.79 -19.28
C GLU A 1019 18.72 47.84 -20.27
N GLY A 1020 18.09 47.39 -21.35
CA GLY A 1020 17.37 48.26 -22.28
C GLY A 1020 16.08 48.79 -21.64
N SER A 1021 16.09 50.04 -21.18
CA SER A 1021 14.93 50.70 -20.58
C SER A 1021 13.75 50.80 -21.56
N TYR A 1022 12.58 50.28 -21.18
CA TYR A 1022 11.32 50.53 -21.88
C TYR A 1022 10.48 51.56 -21.12
N HIS A 1023 10.06 52.61 -21.83
CA HIS A 1023 9.11 53.59 -21.31
C HIS A 1023 7.72 52.97 -21.14
N VAL A 1024 7.02 53.38 -20.07
CA VAL A 1024 5.59 53.12 -19.89
C VAL A 1024 4.81 54.17 -20.67
N ASP A 1025 4.03 53.73 -21.66
CA ASP A 1025 3.02 54.55 -22.33
C ASP A 1025 1.65 54.27 -21.70
N GLU A 1026 1.07 55.26 -21.01
CA GLU A 1026 -0.26 55.16 -20.44
C GLU A 1026 -1.33 55.33 -21.53
N SER A 1027 -1.91 54.24 -22.05
CA SER A 1027 -3.36 54.16 -22.34
C SER A 1027 -3.82 52.85 -22.99
N ARG A 1028 -4.68 52.10 -22.28
CA ARG A 1028 -6.05 51.78 -22.76
C ARG A 1028 -6.86 50.98 -21.73
N ASN A 1029 -8.09 51.45 -21.50
CA ASN A 1029 -9.06 50.80 -20.62
C ASN A 1029 -9.53 49.46 -21.20
N TYR A 1030 -9.61 48.42 -20.37
CA TYR A 1030 -10.51 47.28 -20.61
C TYR A 1030 -11.75 47.43 -19.73
N ILE A 1031 -12.92 47.55 -20.36
CA ILE A 1031 -14.20 47.66 -19.67
C ILE A 1031 -14.66 46.26 -19.24
N SER A 1032 -14.65 45.99 -17.94
CA SER A 1032 -15.27 44.80 -17.37
C SER A 1032 -16.75 45.08 -17.08
N ASN A 1033 -17.65 44.55 -17.91
CA ASN A 1033 -19.09 44.54 -17.63
C ASN A 1033 -19.56 43.09 -17.40
N SER A 1034 -19.83 42.77 -16.14
CA SER A 1034 -20.72 41.68 -15.73
C SER A 1034 -22.16 41.94 -16.19
N ALA A 1035 -22.98 40.89 -16.36
CA ALA A 1035 -24.32 40.80 -15.74
C ALA A 1035 -25.08 39.49 -15.99
N THR A 1036 -25.80 39.05 -14.95
CA THR A 1036 -27.14 38.40 -14.95
C THR A 1036 -27.40 37.03 -15.60
N GLN A 1037 -28.21 36.25 -14.88
CA GLN A 1037 -28.99 35.10 -15.36
C GLN A 1037 -30.09 35.53 -16.35
N PRO A 1038 -30.65 34.58 -17.12
CA PRO A 1038 -32.04 34.69 -17.57
C PRO A 1038 -32.90 33.49 -17.17
N ASN A 1039 -34.16 33.76 -16.84
CA ASN A 1039 -35.20 32.77 -16.64
C ASN A 1039 -36.19 32.87 -17.82
N GLY A 1040 -36.59 31.74 -18.42
CA GLY A 1040 -37.86 31.61 -19.15
C GLY A 1040 -38.00 32.13 -20.61
N SER A 1041 -38.15 31.15 -21.52
CA SER A 1041 -39.17 31.09 -22.60
C SER A 1041 -38.90 31.63 -24.03
N ALA A 1042 -39.43 30.83 -24.99
CA ALA A 1042 -39.89 31.13 -26.36
C ALA A 1042 -38.90 31.55 -27.49
N LYS A 1043 -38.87 30.70 -28.54
CA LYS A 1043 -38.94 30.96 -30.01
C LYS A 1043 -38.17 32.16 -30.65
N ASP A 1044 -37.58 32.06 -31.84
CA ASP A 1044 -37.85 31.14 -32.98
C ASP A 1044 -36.62 30.91 -33.93
N LYS A 1045 -36.85 30.22 -35.05
CA LYS A 1045 -35.91 29.78 -36.13
C LYS A 1045 -35.61 30.85 -37.23
N PRO A 1046 -34.75 30.60 -38.26
CA PRO A 1046 -33.38 30.04 -38.33
C PRO A 1046 -32.47 30.78 -39.38
N LEU A 1047 -31.52 30.06 -40.04
CA LEU A 1047 -30.63 30.43 -41.19
C LEU A 1047 -29.31 31.18 -40.85
N GLY A 1048 -28.13 30.91 -41.46
CA GLY A 1048 -27.69 29.78 -42.31
C GLY A 1048 -26.45 30.08 -43.20
N ILE A 1049 -25.59 29.07 -43.47
CA ILE A 1049 -24.84 28.78 -44.75
C ILE A 1049 -23.92 29.90 -45.34
N ALA A 1050 -22.63 29.74 -45.73
CA ALA A 1050 -21.68 28.60 -45.77
C ALA A 1050 -20.19 28.98 -46.03
N LYS A 1051 -19.32 27.96 -45.84
CA LYS A 1051 -17.96 27.64 -46.38
C LYS A 1051 -17.28 28.53 -47.46
N ILE A 1052 -15.93 28.63 -47.39
CA ILE A 1052 -14.87 28.35 -48.43
C ILE A 1052 -13.51 28.99 -47.98
N SER A 1053 -12.43 28.25 -47.65
CA SER A 1053 -11.35 27.68 -48.51
C SER A 1053 -10.58 28.74 -49.36
N LYS A 1054 -9.25 29.00 -49.27
CA LYS A 1054 -8.12 28.05 -49.34
C LYS A 1054 -6.73 28.72 -49.09
N ASN A 1055 -5.77 27.95 -48.57
CA ASN A 1055 -4.29 27.98 -48.72
C ASN A 1055 -3.47 29.29 -48.92
N LYS A 1056 -2.47 29.49 -48.05
CA LYS A 1056 -1.06 29.74 -48.43
C LYS A 1056 -0.10 29.09 -47.43
N LYS A 1057 1.17 28.85 -47.81
CA LYS A 1057 2.18 28.08 -47.04
C LYS A 1057 3.27 28.98 -46.46
N ASN A 1058 3.77 28.58 -45.28
CA ASN A 1058 5.06 28.90 -44.65
C ASN A 1058 5.36 30.41 -44.42
N LYS A 1059 5.84 30.83 -43.25
CA LYS A 1059 7.10 30.35 -42.68
C LYS A 1059 7.21 30.57 -41.15
N ASP A 1060 8.16 29.84 -40.58
CA ASP A 1060 8.90 30.07 -39.33
C ASP A 1060 8.11 30.05 -38.00
N LYS A 1061 8.84 29.73 -36.92
CA LYS A 1061 8.34 29.49 -35.57
C LYS A 1061 9.00 30.49 -34.62
N GLU A 1062 8.23 31.08 -33.71
CA GLU A 1062 8.78 31.66 -32.50
C GLU A 1062 8.16 30.96 -31.29
N TYR A 1063 9.03 30.53 -30.36
CA TYR A 1063 8.62 29.94 -29.09
C TYR A 1063 8.70 31.04 -28.04
N TYR A 1064 7.61 31.25 -27.30
CA TYR A 1064 7.67 31.98 -26.04
C TYR A 1064 7.88 30.97 -24.90
N VAL A 1065 8.66 31.39 -23.91
CA VAL A 1065 8.99 30.66 -22.67
C VAL A 1065 8.16 31.25 -21.54
#